data_AF-A0A970F6N7-F1
#
_entry.id   AF-A0A970F6N7-F1
#
_cell.length_a   1.000
_cell.length_b   1.000
_cell.length_c   1.000
_cell.angle_alpha   90.00
_cell.angle_beta   90.00
_cell.angle_gamma   90.00
#
_symmetry.space_group_name_H-M   'P 1'
#
loop_
_entity.id
_entity.type
_entity.pdbx_description
1 polymer ?
#
loop_
_entity_poly.entity_id
_entity_poly.type
_entity_poly.pdbx_seq_one_letter_code
_entity_poly.pdbx_strand_id
1 'polypeptide(L)'
;MQGSSKKPSSRPTRRIFLRALAAVCCLLVVAVAAAYYMIHITMPEIPQRGNLAGRVTRPTGLIPYAMPGLGGVLVTAEPGGYTATTDRTGTYWMDLPAGVYTVTFSKPGREPHSEKAVITEAGQHLIFAALFPEPKAAPVAKLEGPAPAEEPLPYGSSADFSAVGSRNVSRHGIRWEVRDGSSQLLMDPYQTEPTPLQLAPSPIPGSSPLRFSFVPPAPGRYEVTLILTNSASNRESRASVSFECANTPPQAVARTVGVPRVVQGDAVFLDGWAVDENMPSPELYNPGGNEPDTYGKNHDWGQSQFSWEWRLEHIDETGNRTDVTAQLMPQTPVSAGAADDTDAANPMAAARTSQRPWFIASQPGSYVATLTVCDNDPHGQAATGSASVTVTVLRPEAAYVEDESQCARCHADNWPATGGMSCQWCHGPAGPHLEAKGDQAKRSTIGVSYSPSTCAKCHQAQHQEWSLSRHSDGYAFGDLEIARPLMLNCAKCHYPEGFATAIDQARREGVSFGEVEFKRPLFPGGPMFFDYSKLPAYHGEGVACLSCHDSHAPAAAHTADAAAASTTADGSRRLEAGLRVDPAELCGTCHEEKWQNVLLNGTAAQVGSAYEYPGHEYPRFNPHSTSESCILCHMNDAGRSDLAGHTMRMREAGPDGQLGGFGPSYADPSRLRQESTDDALNIEPCLTCHPDAQTFNINGAQERVYQLWTELGQLLAAANGGKLPGYRPGDKCATCHRGGTLPFDNDPDLVLENAYTNYKLVGNDRSWGIHNYDYAVKLLTDSIEAVRAFAGPAGTGRQ
;
A
#
# COMPACT_ATOMS: atom_id res chain seq x y z
N MET A 1 15.17 -69.91 -76.06
CA MET A 1 13.70 -70.08 -75.90
C MET A 1 13.04 -68.70 -75.86
N GLN A 2 11.71 -68.63 -75.84
CA GLN A 2 10.95 -67.37 -75.98
C GLN A 2 11.15 -66.41 -74.79
N GLY A 3 11.15 -65.10 -75.06
CA GLY A 3 11.25 -64.03 -74.05
C GLY A 3 10.70 -62.71 -74.58
N SER A 4 9.54 -62.29 -74.06
CA SER A 4 8.73 -61.18 -74.59
C SER A 4 9.43 -59.81 -74.49
N SER A 5 9.37 -59.01 -75.56
CA SER A 5 9.73 -57.58 -75.52
C SER A 5 8.47 -56.69 -75.55
N LYS A 6 8.44 -55.63 -74.74
CA LYS A 6 7.41 -54.57 -74.80
C LYS A 6 8.06 -53.19 -74.70
N LYS A 7 7.71 -52.29 -75.62
CA LYS A 7 8.01 -50.86 -75.51
C LYS A 7 7.01 -50.19 -74.56
N PRO A 8 7.41 -49.20 -73.73
CA PRO A 8 6.48 -48.36 -72.99
C PRO A 8 5.76 -47.37 -73.93
N SER A 9 4.56 -46.92 -73.55
CA SER A 9 3.84 -45.85 -74.26
C SER A 9 3.61 -44.64 -73.35
N SER A 10 3.91 -43.45 -73.85
CA SER A 10 3.81 -42.19 -73.11
C SER A 10 2.44 -41.54 -73.31
N ARG A 11 1.63 -41.41 -72.25
CA ARG A 11 0.38 -40.63 -72.24
C ARG A 11 0.56 -39.31 -71.46
N PRO A 12 0.57 -38.13 -72.11
CA PRO A 12 0.98 -36.86 -71.48
C PRO A 12 -0.14 -36.11 -70.73
N THR A 13 -1.24 -36.76 -70.35
CA THR A 13 -2.44 -36.07 -69.81
C THR A 13 -2.42 -35.83 -68.29
N ARG A 14 -1.77 -36.69 -67.49
CA ARG A 14 -1.86 -36.62 -66.01
C ARG A 14 -1.16 -35.41 -65.39
N ARG A 15 -0.09 -34.89 -66.01
CA ARG A 15 0.64 -33.69 -65.54
C ARG A 15 -0.14 -32.38 -65.78
N ILE A 16 -1.01 -32.32 -66.78
CA ILE A 16 -1.83 -31.13 -67.06
C ILE A 16 -2.93 -31.01 -66.01
N PHE A 17 -3.63 -32.10 -65.69
CA PHE A 17 -4.66 -32.13 -64.65
C PHE A 17 -4.13 -31.75 -63.26
N LEU A 18 -2.95 -32.24 -62.86
CA LEU A 18 -2.35 -31.83 -61.57
C LEU A 18 -2.03 -30.33 -61.52
N ARG A 19 -1.54 -29.74 -62.62
CA ARG A 19 -1.24 -28.30 -62.69
C ARG A 19 -2.51 -27.45 -62.67
N ALA A 20 -3.56 -27.88 -63.36
CA ALA A 20 -4.87 -27.22 -63.31
C ALA A 20 -5.47 -27.27 -61.90
N LEU A 21 -5.43 -28.43 -61.24
CA LEU A 21 -5.93 -28.58 -59.87
C LEU A 21 -5.14 -27.71 -58.87
N ALA A 22 -3.81 -27.70 -58.96
CA ALA A 22 -2.97 -26.85 -58.12
C ALA A 22 -3.26 -25.35 -58.34
N ALA A 23 -3.44 -24.91 -59.59
CA ALA A 23 -3.81 -23.52 -59.88
C ALA A 23 -5.19 -23.13 -59.31
N VAL A 24 -6.19 -24.04 -59.37
CA VAL A 24 -7.50 -23.83 -58.76
C VAL A 24 -7.41 -23.78 -57.22
N CYS A 25 -6.61 -24.64 -56.59
CA CYS A 25 -6.36 -24.56 -55.16
C CYS A 25 -5.66 -23.25 -54.76
N CYS A 26 -4.65 -22.79 -55.50
CA CYS A 26 -4.01 -21.49 -55.26
C CYS A 26 -5.00 -20.32 -55.43
N LEU A 27 -5.85 -20.35 -56.46
CA LEU A 27 -6.90 -19.34 -56.65
C LEU A 27 -7.94 -19.35 -55.52
N LEU A 28 -8.32 -20.52 -54.99
CA LEU A 28 -9.19 -20.63 -53.83
C LEU A 28 -8.52 -20.09 -52.55
N VAL A 29 -7.25 -20.40 -52.30
CA VAL A 29 -6.51 -19.86 -51.15
C VAL A 29 -6.38 -18.34 -51.24
N VAL A 30 -6.05 -17.81 -52.43
CA VAL A 30 -5.97 -16.35 -52.67
C VAL A 30 -7.35 -15.69 -52.53
N ALA A 31 -8.42 -16.30 -53.02
CA ALA A 31 -9.78 -15.78 -52.88
C ALA A 31 -10.27 -15.79 -51.42
N VAL A 32 -9.96 -16.84 -50.65
CA VAL A 32 -10.28 -16.92 -49.21
C VAL A 32 -9.44 -15.91 -48.43
N ALA A 33 -8.14 -15.78 -48.72
CA ALA A 33 -7.28 -14.77 -48.08
C ALA A 33 -7.73 -13.34 -48.41
N ALA A 34 -8.12 -13.07 -49.67
CA ALA A 34 -8.66 -11.78 -50.07
C ALA A 34 -10.03 -11.51 -49.43
N ALA A 35 -10.92 -12.50 -49.31
CA ALA A 35 -12.20 -12.36 -48.62
C ALA A 35 -12.00 -12.12 -47.12
N TYR A 36 -11.08 -12.84 -46.47
CA TYR A 36 -10.71 -12.65 -45.07
C TYR A 36 -10.12 -11.26 -44.83
N TYR A 37 -9.17 -10.81 -45.68
CA TYR A 37 -8.60 -9.47 -45.62
C TYR A 37 -9.66 -8.38 -45.85
N MET A 38 -10.55 -8.54 -46.84
CA MET A 38 -11.67 -7.64 -47.07
C MET A 38 -12.62 -7.56 -45.87
N ILE A 39 -12.92 -8.68 -45.21
CA ILE A 39 -13.69 -8.68 -43.95
C ILE A 39 -12.92 -7.91 -42.86
N HIS A 40 -11.62 -8.17 -42.70
CA HIS A 40 -10.80 -7.56 -41.66
C HIS A 40 -10.66 -6.04 -41.79
N ILE A 41 -10.70 -5.50 -43.02
CA ILE A 41 -10.62 -4.04 -43.29
C ILE A 41 -11.98 -3.37 -43.52
N THR A 42 -13.09 -4.11 -43.52
CA THR A 42 -14.46 -3.55 -43.64
C THR A 42 -15.34 -3.78 -42.42
N MET A 43 -14.92 -4.63 -41.48
CA MET A 43 -15.36 -4.51 -40.10
C MET A 43 -14.83 -3.18 -39.55
N PRO A 44 -15.69 -2.25 -39.09
CA PRO A 44 -15.20 -1.20 -38.21
C PRO A 44 -14.64 -1.87 -36.95
N GLU A 45 -13.60 -1.29 -36.37
CA GLU A 45 -13.14 -1.67 -35.04
C GLU A 45 -14.34 -1.62 -34.09
N ILE A 46 -14.65 -2.74 -33.44
CA ILE A 46 -15.66 -2.77 -32.39
C ILE A 46 -15.04 -1.96 -31.25
N PRO A 47 -15.55 -0.75 -30.91
CA PRO A 47 -14.87 0.09 -29.94
C PRO A 47 -14.86 -0.64 -28.61
N GLN A 48 -13.67 -0.94 -28.08
CA GLN A 48 -13.57 -1.69 -26.85
C GLN A 48 -14.25 -0.89 -25.73
N ARG A 49 -15.09 -1.60 -24.97
CA ARG A 49 -15.97 -0.98 -23.98
C ARG A 49 -15.45 -1.21 -22.58
N GLY A 50 -15.61 -0.19 -21.75
CA GLY A 50 -15.55 -0.29 -20.30
C GLY A 50 -16.92 -0.03 -19.67
N ASN A 51 -16.98 -0.23 -18.36
CA ASN A 51 -18.20 -0.12 -17.58
C ASN A 51 -18.17 1.16 -16.72
N LEU A 52 -19.10 2.08 -16.92
CA LEU A 52 -19.37 3.15 -15.96
C LEU A 52 -20.49 2.70 -15.01
N ALA A 53 -20.18 2.59 -13.72
CA ALA A 53 -21.16 2.18 -12.71
C ALA A 53 -21.07 3.06 -11.47
N GLY A 54 -21.98 2.83 -10.53
CA GLY A 54 -21.91 3.44 -9.21
C GLY A 54 -23.27 3.66 -8.58
N ARG A 55 -23.36 4.63 -7.68
CA ARG A 55 -24.54 4.81 -6.84
C ARG A 55 -24.82 6.27 -6.51
N VAL A 56 -26.06 6.70 -6.74
CA VAL A 56 -26.56 8.03 -6.39
C VAL A 56 -27.36 7.96 -5.08
N THR A 57 -27.10 8.90 -4.18
CA THR A 57 -27.64 8.92 -2.81
C THR A 57 -28.34 10.24 -2.46
N ARG A 58 -29.01 10.26 -1.30
CA ARG A 58 -29.40 11.51 -0.62
C ARG A 58 -28.22 12.04 0.21
N PRO A 59 -28.06 13.36 0.40
CA PRO A 59 -27.00 13.92 1.22
C PRO A 59 -27.14 13.63 2.72
N THR A 60 -28.28 13.11 3.17
CA THR A 60 -28.54 12.77 4.59
C THR A 60 -29.27 11.42 4.72
N GLY A 61 -29.06 10.75 5.85
CA GLY A 61 -29.57 9.42 6.14
C GLY A 61 -29.81 9.20 7.64
N LEU A 62 -30.44 8.07 7.99
CA LEU A 62 -30.67 7.67 9.40
C LEU A 62 -29.39 7.22 10.11
N ILE A 63 -28.41 6.73 9.35
CA ILE A 63 -27.10 6.30 9.83
C ILE A 63 -26.04 7.13 9.08
N PRO A 64 -25.09 7.81 9.74
CA PRO A 64 -24.16 8.75 9.09
C PRO A 64 -23.26 8.19 7.99
N TYR A 65 -23.11 6.86 7.92
CA TYR A 65 -22.23 6.14 6.97
C TYR A 65 -23.00 5.20 6.03
N ALA A 66 -24.33 5.33 5.96
CA ALA A 66 -25.17 4.52 5.08
C ALA A 66 -26.26 5.40 4.42
N MET A 67 -25.86 6.24 3.46
CA MET A 67 -26.78 7.16 2.80
C MET A 67 -27.89 6.45 2.00
N PRO A 68 -29.17 6.82 2.18
CA PRO A 68 -30.29 6.20 1.45
C PRO A 68 -30.22 6.45 -0.05
N GLY A 69 -30.11 5.36 -0.81
CA GLY A 69 -30.05 5.35 -2.27
C GLY A 69 -31.22 6.04 -2.96
N LEU A 70 -30.93 6.77 -4.03
CA LEU A 70 -31.87 7.65 -4.73
C LEU A 70 -32.19 7.11 -6.12
N GLY A 71 -33.27 6.33 -6.22
CA GLY A 71 -33.76 5.79 -7.49
C GLY A 71 -34.45 6.83 -8.40
N GLY A 72 -34.50 6.53 -9.69
CA GLY A 72 -35.08 7.39 -10.72
C GLY A 72 -34.31 8.69 -10.93
N VAL A 73 -32.98 8.67 -10.82
CA VAL A 73 -32.07 9.72 -11.27
C VAL A 73 -31.64 9.36 -12.69
N LEU A 74 -31.74 10.31 -13.62
CA LEU A 74 -31.17 10.17 -14.96
C LEU A 74 -29.67 10.44 -14.87
N VAL A 75 -28.87 9.51 -15.37
CA VAL A 75 -27.43 9.65 -15.55
C VAL A 75 -27.17 9.78 -17.05
N THR A 76 -26.44 10.81 -17.46
CA THR A 76 -26.07 11.06 -18.86
C THR A 76 -24.57 11.20 -18.99
N ALA A 77 -23.92 10.48 -19.89
CA ALA A 77 -22.48 10.62 -20.17
C ALA A 77 -22.28 11.20 -21.58
N GLU A 78 -21.58 12.34 -21.64
CA GLU A 78 -21.18 13.02 -22.88
C GLU A 78 -19.66 13.00 -23.03
N PRO A 79 -19.10 12.80 -24.24
CA PRO A 79 -19.78 12.83 -25.54
C PRO A 79 -20.51 11.52 -25.89
N GLY A 80 -21.68 11.66 -26.53
CA GLY A 80 -22.41 10.56 -27.17
C GLY A 80 -23.81 10.30 -26.63
N GLY A 81 -24.30 11.09 -25.67
CA GLY A 81 -25.67 11.02 -25.17
C GLY A 81 -26.05 9.69 -24.49
N TYR A 82 -25.08 8.95 -23.97
CA TYR A 82 -25.33 7.68 -23.29
C TYR A 82 -26.13 7.92 -22.00
N THR A 83 -27.14 7.10 -21.71
CA THR A 83 -27.99 7.29 -20.52
C THR A 83 -28.32 6.01 -19.76
N ALA A 84 -28.40 6.14 -18.44
CA ALA A 84 -28.98 5.17 -17.53
C ALA A 84 -29.94 5.83 -16.54
N THR A 85 -30.70 5.04 -15.80
CA THR A 85 -31.55 5.51 -14.70
C THR A 85 -31.29 4.67 -13.46
N THR A 86 -31.13 5.32 -12.31
CA THR A 86 -30.82 4.62 -11.05
C THR A 86 -31.98 3.75 -10.55
N ASP A 87 -31.65 2.55 -10.07
CA ASP A 87 -32.59 1.61 -9.45
C ASP A 87 -33.10 2.11 -8.07
N ARG A 88 -34.03 1.37 -7.44
CA ARG A 88 -34.53 1.69 -6.09
C ARG A 88 -33.43 1.81 -5.02
N THR A 89 -32.29 1.14 -5.16
CA THR A 89 -31.13 1.23 -4.25
C THR A 89 -30.17 2.38 -4.57
N GLY A 90 -30.46 3.15 -5.62
CA GLY A 90 -29.64 4.26 -6.13
C GLY A 90 -28.58 3.85 -7.14
N THR A 91 -28.49 2.56 -7.49
CA THR A 91 -27.40 1.98 -8.28
C THR A 91 -27.67 2.15 -9.78
N TYR A 92 -26.62 2.37 -10.58
CA TYR A 92 -26.69 2.45 -12.04
C TYR A 92 -25.45 1.81 -12.68
N TRP A 93 -25.55 1.52 -13.98
CA TRP A 93 -24.51 0.92 -14.82
C TRP A 93 -24.73 1.30 -16.29
N MET A 94 -23.66 1.48 -17.05
CA MET A 94 -23.63 1.75 -18.49
C MET A 94 -22.40 1.10 -19.15
N ASP A 95 -22.61 0.40 -20.26
CA ASP A 95 -21.59 0.13 -21.28
C ASP A 95 -21.19 1.45 -21.96
N LEU A 96 -19.90 1.83 -21.92
CA LEU A 96 -19.36 2.96 -22.67
C LEU A 96 -18.11 2.54 -23.47
N PRO A 97 -17.87 3.05 -24.69
CA PRO A 97 -16.55 3.00 -25.31
C PRO A 97 -15.45 3.56 -24.39
N ALA A 98 -14.20 3.16 -24.60
CA ALA A 98 -13.06 3.82 -23.96
C ALA A 98 -13.00 5.32 -24.36
N GLY A 99 -12.72 6.21 -23.40
CA GLY A 99 -12.73 7.66 -23.59
C GLY A 99 -12.96 8.46 -22.30
N VAL A 100 -12.88 9.79 -22.42
CA VAL A 100 -13.17 10.74 -21.33
C VAL A 100 -14.59 11.28 -21.48
N TYR A 101 -15.36 11.26 -20.38
CA TYR A 101 -16.77 11.67 -20.35
C TYR A 101 -17.05 12.69 -19.26
N THR A 102 -17.95 13.65 -19.52
CA THR A 102 -18.67 14.40 -18.49
C THR A 102 -19.96 13.65 -18.16
N VAL A 103 -20.04 13.13 -16.93
CA VAL A 103 -21.17 12.36 -16.41
C VAL A 103 -22.06 13.30 -15.59
N THR A 104 -23.30 13.49 -16.02
CA THR A 104 -24.29 14.38 -15.39
C THR A 104 -25.42 13.59 -14.76
N PHE A 105 -25.65 13.84 -13.47
CA PHE A 105 -26.70 13.26 -12.64
C PHE A 105 -27.83 14.29 -12.48
N SER A 106 -29.05 13.95 -12.91
CA SER A 106 -30.20 14.86 -12.89
C SER A 106 -31.49 14.19 -12.38
N LYS A 107 -32.30 14.93 -11.63
CA LYS A 107 -33.63 14.50 -11.17
C LYS A 107 -34.49 15.72 -10.83
N PRO A 108 -35.76 15.81 -11.29
CA PRO A 108 -36.64 16.92 -10.94
C PRO A 108 -36.79 17.12 -9.42
N GLY A 109 -36.74 18.36 -8.95
CA GLY A 109 -36.75 18.70 -7.53
C GLY A 109 -35.38 18.59 -6.84
N ARG A 110 -34.29 18.45 -7.62
CA ARG A 110 -32.91 18.34 -7.13
C ARG A 110 -31.93 19.11 -8.01
N GLU A 111 -30.93 19.67 -7.37
CA GLU A 111 -29.79 20.29 -8.05
C GLU A 111 -29.07 19.21 -8.88
N PRO A 112 -28.80 19.46 -10.18
CA PRO A 112 -27.98 18.55 -10.98
C PRO A 112 -26.52 18.60 -10.52
N HIS A 113 -25.76 17.57 -10.86
CA HIS A 113 -24.34 17.48 -10.56
C HIS A 113 -23.62 16.80 -11.71
N SER A 114 -22.50 17.34 -12.14
CA SER A 114 -21.63 16.73 -13.14
C SER A 114 -20.24 16.43 -12.57
N GLU A 115 -19.61 15.38 -13.08
CA GLU A 115 -18.29 14.86 -12.70
C GLU A 115 -17.63 14.24 -13.94
N LYS A 116 -16.30 14.15 -14.01
CA LYS A 116 -15.62 13.48 -15.14
C LYS A 116 -15.45 11.99 -14.88
N ALA A 117 -15.53 11.18 -15.93
CA ALA A 117 -15.14 9.77 -15.92
C ALA A 117 -14.09 9.50 -17.01
N VAL A 118 -13.18 8.56 -16.74
CA VAL A 118 -12.26 7.99 -17.73
C VAL A 118 -12.58 6.51 -17.85
N ILE A 119 -13.05 6.11 -19.03
CA ILE A 119 -13.39 4.73 -19.36
C ILE A 119 -12.23 4.12 -20.13
N THR A 120 -11.76 2.96 -19.67
CA THR A 120 -10.66 2.20 -20.29
C THR A 120 -11.20 0.90 -20.89
N GLU A 121 -10.44 0.28 -21.80
CA GLU A 121 -10.84 -0.98 -22.44
C GLU A 121 -11.05 -2.10 -21.42
N ALA A 122 -12.24 -2.70 -21.37
CA ALA A 122 -12.68 -3.70 -20.39
C ALA A 122 -12.61 -3.29 -18.90
N GLY A 123 -12.21 -2.05 -18.58
CA GLY A 123 -12.12 -1.55 -17.20
C GLY A 123 -13.47 -1.15 -16.60
N GLN A 124 -13.51 -0.96 -15.27
CA GLN A 124 -14.67 -0.41 -14.57
C GLN A 124 -14.33 0.93 -13.90
N HIS A 125 -15.12 1.96 -14.22
CA HIS A 125 -15.08 3.26 -13.57
C HIS A 125 -16.27 3.41 -12.61
N LEU A 126 -16.04 3.97 -11.41
CA LEU A 126 -17.03 4.04 -10.33
C LEU A 126 -17.26 5.48 -9.84
N ILE A 127 -18.46 6.03 -10.03
CA ILE A 127 -18.84 7.35 -9.49
C ILE A 127 -19.96 7.26 -8.45
N PHE A 128 -19.73 7.88 -7.29
CA PHE A 128 -20.62 7.87 -6.12
C PHE A 128 -21.18 9.28 -5.83
N ALA A 129 -22.29 9.62 -6.50
CA ALA A 129 -22.90 10.94 -6.40
C ALA A 129 -23.91 11.09 -5.24
N ALA A 130 -24.10 12.33 -4.79
CA ALA A 130 -25.18 12.71 -3.87
C ALA A 130 -25.91 13.95 -4.41
N LEU A 131 -27.22 13.82 -4.69
CA LEU A 131 -28.02 14.91 -5.24
C LEU A 131 -28.77 15.67 -4.14
N PHE A 132 -28.50 16.97 -4.06
CA PHE A 132 -29.12 17.88 -3.10
C PHE A 132 -30.54 18.26 -3.56
N PRO A 133 -31.53 18.39 -2.65
CA PRO A 133 -32.84 18.94 -3.01
C PRO A 133 -32.71 20.38 -3.50
N GLU A 134 -33.49 20.77 -4.52
CA GLU A 134 -33.59 22.18 -4.93
C GLU A 134 -33.94 23.06 -3.71
N PRO A 135 -33.12 24.08 -3.37
CA PRO A 135 -33.41 24.96 -2.24
C PRO A 135 -34.71 25.74 -2.42
N LYS A 136 -35.59 25.74 -1.40
CA LYS A 136 -36.93 26.37 -1.48
C LYS A 136 -37.11 27.60 -0.58
N ALA A 137 -36.09 27.94 0.20
CA ALA A 137 -36.04 29.10 1.07
C ALA A 137 -34.56 29.40 1.41
N ALA A 138 -34.32 30.47 2.18
CA ALA A 138 -32.99 30.82 2.66
C ALA A 138 -32.29 29.66 3.40
N PRO A 139 -30.95 29.56 3.31
CA PRO A 139 -30.21 28.52 4.03
C PRO A 139 -30.31 28.74 5.54
N VAL A 140 -30.23 27.65 6.28
CA VAL A 140 -30.06 27.67 7.74
C VAL A 140 -28.85 26.80 8.06
N ALA A 141 -27.73 27.44 8.35
CA ALA A 141 -26.54 26.74 8.81
C ALA A 141 -26.77 26.20 10.23
N LYS A 142 -26.44 24.93 10.43
CA LYS A 142 -26.17 24.34 11.74
C LYS A 142 -24.90 23.53 11.61
N LEU A 143 -23.91 23.89 12.41
CA LEU A 143 -22.65 23.17 12.55
C LEU A 143 -22.63 22.45 13.91
N GLU A 144 -22.24 21.20 13.88
CA GLU A 144 -21.76 20.42 15.01
C GLU A 144 -20.28 20.15 14.74
N GLY A 145 -19.42 20.20 15.75
CA GLY A 145 -18.00 19.87 15.63
C GLY A 145 -17.59 18.84 16.69
N PRO A 146 -16.29 18.78 17.05
CA PRO A 146 -15.87 18.13 18.28
C PRO A 146 -16.67 18.65 19.47
N ALA A 147 -16.97 17.77 20.43
CA ALA A 147 -17.43 18.25 21.73
C ALA A 147 -16.30 19.07 22.38
N PRO A 148 -16.60 20.11 23.18
CA PRO A 148 -15.63 20.63 24.13
C PRO A 148 -15.39 19.52 25.16
N ALA A 149 -14.33 18.74 24.95
CA ALA A 149 -13.91 17.67 25.84
C ALA A 149 -13.30 18.24 27.12
N GLU A 150 -13.11 17.37 28.12
CA GLU A 150 -12.46 17.75 29.38
C GLU A 150 -10.94 17.96 29.21
N GLU A 151 -10.39 17.49 28.09
CA GLU A 151 -8.99 17.60 27.66
C GLU A 151 -8.94 18.13 26.20
N PRO A 152 -7.89 18.87 25.78
CA PRO A 152 -7.73 19.31 24.39
C PRO A 152 -7.58 18.14 23.41
N LEU A 153 -7.85 18.37 22.12
CA LEU A 153 -7.47 17.42 21.08
C LEU A 153 -5.94 17.43 20.87
N PRO A 154 -5.32 16.34 20.41
CA PRO A 154 -4.01 16.41 19.77
C PRO A 154 -4.07 17.40 18.59
N TYR A 155 -3.00 18.15 18.33
CA TYR A 155 -2.83 18.76 17.00
C TYR A 155 -2.59 17.65 15.95
N GLY A 156 -2.56 17.92 14.65
CA GLY A 156 -2.42 16.89 13.61
C GLY A 156 -3.59 15.90 13.45
N SER A 157 -4.39 15.67 14.49
CA SER A 157 -5.54 14.77 14.51
C SER A 157 -6.75 15.36 13.77
N SER A 158 -7.63 14.49 13.24
CA SER A 158 -8.80 14.93 12.47
C SER A 158 -9.95 15.38 13.38
N ALA A 159 -10.14 16.70 13.52
CA ALA A 159 -11.34 17.29 14.09
C ALA A 159 -12.54 17.10 13.14
N ASP A 160 -13.56 16.37 13.59
CA ASP A 160 -14.70 15.92 12.78
C ASP A 160 -15.90 16.89 12.90
N PHE A 161 -16.50 17.30 11.77
CA PHE A 161 -17.58 18.30 11.69
C PHE A 161 -18.82 17.76 10.97
N SER A 162 -20.00 18.12 11.45
CA SER A 162 -21.32 17.71 10.96
C SER A 162 -22.19 18.92 10.64
N ALA A 163 -22.41 19.16 9.35
CA ALA A 163 -23.38 20.12 8.83
C ALA A 163 -24.77 19.48 8.59
N VAL A 164 -24.96 18.20 8.96
CA VAL A 164 -26.14 17.37 8.66
C VAL A 164 -27.46 17.98 9.16
N GLY A 165 -27.43 18.77 10.23
CA GLY A 165 -28.60 19.48 10.76
C GLY A 165 -29.01 20.76 10.00
N SER A 166 -28.23 21.19 9.00
CA SER A 166 -28.50 22.37 8.18
C SER A 166 -29.72 22.20 7.25
N ARG A 167 -30.31 23.31 6.79
CA ARG A 167 -31.52 23.31 5.93
C ARG A 167 -31.34 24.18 4.69
N ASN A 168 -32.02 23.81 3.61
CA ASN A 168 -31.94 24.44 2.28
C ASN A 168 -30.50 24.59 1.76
N VAL A 169 -29.64 23.61 2.08
CA VAL A 169 -28.24 23.57 1.65
C VAL A 169 -28.20 23.35 0.13
N SER A 170 -27.45 24.20 -0.58
CA SER A 170 -27.06 23.97 -1.98
C SER A 170 -25.68 23.32 -2.02
N ARG A 171 -25.43 22.39 -2.94
CA ARG A 171 -24.08 21.84 -3.21
C ARG A 171 -23.07 22.95 -3.52
N HIS A 172 -23.50 23.99 -4.22
CA HIS A 172 -22.64 25.08 -4.71
C HIS A 172 -22.56 26.27 -3.74
N GLY A 173 -23.20 26.16 -2.57
CA GLY A 173 -23.31 27.24 -1.59
C GLY A 173 -22.62 26.96 -0.25
N ILE A 174 -21.78 25.93 -0.14
CA ILE A 174 -21.01 25.60 1.06
C ILE A 174 -19.66 26.32 1.01
N ARG A 175 -19.34 27.10 2.04
CA ARG A 175 -18.03 27.75 2.23
C ARG A 175 -17.59 27.67 3.68
N TRP A 176 -16.29 27.60 3.90
CA TRP A 176 -15.66 27.62 5.22
C TRP A 176 -14.81 28.87 5.44
N GLU A 177 -14.78 29.33 6.68
CA GLU A 177 -13.71 30.18 7.24
C GLU A 177 -13.15 29.44 8.46
N VAL A 178 -11.84 29.20 8.52
CA VAL A 178 -11.15 28.62 9.69
C VAL A 178 -10.21 29.68 10.27
N ARG A 179 -10.23 29.89 11.58
CA ARG A 179 -9.43 30.91 12.27
C ARG A 179 -8.61 30.31 13.41
N ASP A 180 -7.45 30.88 13.66
CA ASP A 180 -6.60 30.55 14.81
C ASP A 180 -6.94 31.39 16.07
N GLY A 181 -6.19 31.18 17.15
CA GLY A 181 -6.35 31.90 18.42
C GLY A 181 -6.07 33.40 18.37
N SER A 182 -5.43 33.90 17.30
CA SER A 182 -5.26 35.33 17.01
C SER A 182 -6.42 35.91 16.19
N SER A 183 -7.41 35.08 15.82
CA SER A 183 -8.49 35.36 14.86
C SER A 183 -8.04 35.54 13.40
N GLN A 184 -6.79 35.26 13.08
CA GLN A 184 -6.29 35.26 11.71
C GLN A 184 -6.94 34.11 10.91
N LEU A 185 -7.31 34.40 9.66
CA LEU A 185 -7.92 33.43 8.77
C LEU A 185 -6.85 32.49 8.19
N LEU A 186 -7.04 31.18 8.31
CA LEU A 186 -6.20 30.20 7.63
C LEU A 186 -6.54 30.20 6.14
N MET A 187 -5.50 30.41 5.33
CA MET A 187 -5.57 30.36 3.87
C MET A 187 -5.16 28.96 3.39
N ASP A 188 -5.67 28.53 2.24
CA ASP A 188 -5.24 27.28 1.60
C ASP A 188 -3.78 27.43 1.11
N PRO A 189 -2.81 26.65 1.64
CA PRO A 189 -1.40 26.79 1.29
C PRO A 189 -1.05 26.21 -0.08
N TYR A 190 -1.98 25.50 -0.73
CA TYR A 190 -1.77 24.86 -2.03
C TYR A 190 -2.23 25.70 -3.22
N GLN A 191 -2.94 26.80 -2.97
CA GLN A 191 -3.49 27.67 -4.02
C GLN A 191 -2.48 28.72 -4.47
N THR A 192 -2.47 29.02 -5.77
CA THR A 192 -1.64 30.08 -6.37
C THR A 192 -2.15 31.48 -6.02
N GLU A 193 -3.47 31.66 -5.91
CA GLU A 193 -4.10 32.84 -5.31
C GLU A 193 -4.55 32.55 -3.86
N PRO A 194 -4.29 33.44 -2.88
CA PRO A 194 -4.70 33.21 -1.50
C PRO A 194 -6.23 33.15 -1.33
N THR A 195 -6.75 31.94 -1.12
CA THR A 195 -8.18 31.71 -0.78
C THR A 195 -8.33 31.10 0.62
N PRO A 196 -9.50 31.21 1.29
CA PRO A 196 -9.69 30.64 2.62
C PRO A 196 -9.67 29.12 2.58
N LEU A 197 -9.02 28.48 3.56
CA LEU A 197 -8.95 27.02 3.66
C LEU A 197 -10.36 26.39 3.71
N GLN A 198 -10.64 25.44 2.81
CA GLN A 198 -11.90 24.70 2.76
C GLN A 198 -11.73 23.30 3.39
N LEU A 199 -12.71 22.87 4.19
CA LEU A 199 -12.62 21.59 4.88
C LEU A 199 -12.84 20.40 3.93
N ALA A 200 -12.08 19.33 4.15
CA ALA A 200 -12.18 18.09 3.38
C ALA A 200 -13.49 17.34 3.74
N PRO A 201 -14.20 16.72 2.78
CA PRO A 201 -15.29 15.79 3.09
C PRO A 201 -14.80 14.60 3.92
N SER A 202 -15.63 14.09 4.84
CA SER A 202 -15.25 13.00 5.75
C SER A 202 -14.79 11.74 4.98
N PRO A 203 -13.58 11.22 5.24
CA PRO A 203 -12.97 10.17 4.42
C PRO A 203 -13.67 8.81 4.51
N ILE A 204 -14.56 8.61 5.50
CA ILE A 204 -15.27 7.34 5.72
C ILE A 204 -16.14 7.00 4.48
N PRO A 205 -15.94 5.85 3.80
CA PRO A 205 -16.73 5.49 2.63
C PRO A 205 -18.24 5.44 2.92
N GLY A 206 -19.04 6.07 2.07
CA GLY A 206 -20.51 6.14 2.26
C GLY A 206 -20.99 7.14 3.32
N SER A 207 -20.09 8.01 3.81
CA SER A 207 -20.42 9.16 4.66
C SER A 207 -21.44 10.11 3.99
N SER A 208 -22.07 10.95 4.81
CA SER A 208 -22.82 12.09 4.31
C SER A 208 -21.87 13.14 3.72
N PRO A 209 -22.16 13.73 2.54
CA PRO A 209 -21.44 14.91 2.01
C PRO A 209 -21.68 16.20 2.82
N LEU A 210 -22.33 16.09 3.98
CA LEU A 210 -22.44 17.13 5.00
C LEU A 210 -21.63 16.77 6.26
N ARG A 211 -20.65 15.88 6.14
CA ARG A 211 -19.60 15.64 7.13
C ARG A 211 -18.24 15.99 6.57
N PHE A 212 -17.41 16.64 7.39
CA PHE A 212 -16.15 17.23 7.00
C PHE A 212 -15.10 17.02 8.09
N SER A 213 -13.83 17.12 7.73
CA SER A 213 -12.69 17.03 8.64
C SER A 213 -11.79 18.27 8.52
N PHE A 214 -11.13 18.61 9.62
CA PHE A 214 -10.04 19.59 9.69
C PHE A 214 -8.88 19.00 10.47
N VAL A 215 -7.66 19.17 9.99
CA VAL A 215 -6.43 18.80 10.69
C VAL A 215 -5.77 20.09 11.21
N PRO A 216 -5.70 20.30 12.54
CA PRO A 216 -5.06 21.47 13.14
C PRO A 216 -3.53 21.40 12.97
N PRO A 217 -2.87 22.38 12.34
CA PRO A 217 -1.44 22.27 12.00
C PRO A 217 -0.47 22.51 13.18
N ALA A 218 -0.96 22.90 14.36
CA ALA A 218 -0.15 23.19 15.54
C ALA A 218 -1.02 23.20 16.82
N PRO A 219 -0.42 23.19 18.03
CA PRO A 219 -1.12 23.52 19.27
C PRO A 219 -1.79 24.90 19.23
N GLY A 220 -2.99 25.02 19.81
CA GLY A 220 -3.71 26.28 19.93
C GLY A 220 -5.23 26.15 19.85
N ARG A 221 -5.92 27.28 20.02
CA ARG A 221 -7.38 27.37 19.83
C ARG A 221 -7.72 27.67 18.38
N TYR A 222 -8.79 27.05 17.89
CA TYR A 222 -9.32 27.27 16.54
C TYR A 222 -10.81 27.61 16.57
N GLU A 223 -11.29 28.31 15.53
CA GLU A 223 -12.72 28.50 15.23
C GLU A 223 -13.00 28.10 13.78
N VAL A 224 -13.92 27.15 13.59
CA VAL A 224 -14.44 26.76 12.27
C VAL A 224 -15.82 27.38 12.10
N THR A 225 -16.00 28.15 11.02
CA THR A 225 -17.29 28.75 10.63
C THR A 225 -17.79 28.15 9.32
N LEU A 226 -18.93 27.46 9.38
CA LEU A 226 -19.72 27.08 8.21
C LEU A 226 -20.50 28.29 7.71
N ILE A 227 -20.41 28.54 6.41
CA ILE A 227 -21.14 29.60 5.70
C ILE A 227 -21.95 28.94 4.59
N LEU A 228 -23.26 29.14 4.61
CA LEU A 228 -24.18 28.62 3.61
C LEU A 228 -24.83 29.74 2.80
N THR A 229 -24.84 29.59 1.49
CA THR A 229 -25.65 30.38 0.54
C THR A 229 -26.55 29.46 -0.28
N ASN A 230 -27.55 30.02 -0.98
CA ASN A 230 -28.26 29.34 -2.05
C ASN A 230 -28.91 30.34 -3.02
N SER A 231 -29.21 29.88 -4.24
CA SER A 231 -29.88 30.65 -5.29
C SER A 231 -31.30 31.11 -4.94
N ALA A 232 -31.97 30.42 -4.01
CA ALA A 232 -33.34 30.72 -3.58
C ALA A 232 -33.46 31.99 -2.69
N SER A 233 -32.35 32.52 -2.19
CA SER A 233 -32.33 33.75 -1.38
C SER A 233 -31.14 34.67 -1.61
N ASN A 234 -30.01 34.12 -2.08
CA ASN A 234 -28.70 34.78 -2.16
C ASN A 234 -28.24 35.43 -0.84
N ARG A 235 -28.70 34.92 0.31
CA ARG A 235 -28.29 35.33 1.66
C ARG A 235 -27.36 34.31 2.27
N GLU A 236 -26.34 34.78 3.00
CA GLU A 236 -25.54 33.92 3.88
C GLU A 236 -26.34 33.50 5.12
N SER A 237 -26.06 32.29 5.60
CA SER A 237 -26.34 31.82 6.95
C SER A 237 -25.05 31.24 7.52
N ARG A 238 -24.72 31.55 8.79
CA ARG A 238 -23.45 31.19 9.42
C ARG A 238 -23.67 30.39 10.70
N ALA A 239 -22.79 29.43 10.97
CA ALA A 239 -22.72 28.69 12.23
C ALA A 239 -21.26 28.34 12.55
N SER A 240 -20.83 28.58 13.78
CA SER A 240 -19.42 28.51 14.19
C SER A 240 -19.22 27.60 15.41
N VAL A 241 -18.07 26.93 15.48
CA VAL A 241 -17.64 26.09 16.61
C VAL A 241 -16.19 26.40 16.92
N SER A 242 -15.87 26.66 18.20
CA SER A 242 -14.49 26.68 18.70
C SER A 242 -14.11 25.34 19.32
N PHE A 243 -12.83 24.99 19.22
CA PHE A 243 -12.19 23.87 19.93
C PHE A 243 -10.72 24.24 20.22
N GLU A 244 -10.05 23.41 21.00
CA GLU A 244 -8.68 23.65 21.47
C GLU A 244 -7.82 22.39 21.26
N CYS A 245 -6.58 22.61 20.84
CA CYS A 245 -5.58 21.59 20.56
C CYS A 245 -4.32 21.85 21.38
N ALA A 246 -3.68 20.78 21.85
CA ALA A 246 -2.42 20.80 22.59
C ALA A 246 -1.48 19.71 22.06
N ASN A 247 -0.22 19.72 22.49
CA ASN A 247 0.62 18.52 22.37
C ASN A 247 0.16 17.48 23.40
N THR A 248 -0.14 16.25 22.97
CA THR A 248 -0.42 15.11 23.85
C THR A 248 0.80 14.19 23.96
N PRO A 249 1.05 13.52 25.10
CA PRO A 249 2.20 12.60 25.21
C PRO A 249 2.12 11.46 24.20
N PRO A 250 3.21 11.12 23.49
CA PRO A 250 3.21 10.07 22.49
C PRO A 250 2.96 8.71 23.14
N GLN A 251 2.28 7.79 22.46
CA GLN A 251 2.08 6.45 22.97
C GLN A 251 3.35 5.61 22.78
N ALA A 252 4.13 5.47 23.85
CA ALA A 252 5.18 4.45 23.94
C ALA A 252 4.60 3.03 23.85
N VAL A 253 5.33 2.12 23.21
CA VAL A 253 5.00 0.70 23.07
C VAL A 253 6.26 -0.11 23.36
N ALA A 254 6.26 -0.84 24.48
CA ALA A 254 7.33 -1.76 24.86
C ALA A 254 6.93 -3.19 24.48
N ARG A 255 7.78 -3.88 23.71
CA ARG A 255 7.58 -5.29 23.35
C ARG A 255 8.81 -6.13 23.68
N THR A 256 8.57 -7.43 23.84
CA THR A 256 9.60 -8.47 23.74
C THR A 256 9.47 -9.10 22.37
N VAL A 257 10.56 -9.15 21.61
CA VAL A 257 10.55 -9.76 20.28
C VAL A 257 10.55 -11.28 20.48
N GLY A 258 9.37 -11.91 20.43
CA GLY A 258 9.21 -13.37 20.56
C GLY A 258 8.07 -13.78 21.49
N VAL A 259 8.32 -14.77 22.37
CA VAL A 259 7.36 -15.24 23.39
C VAL A 259 7.72 -14.69 24.79
N PRO A 260 6.75 -14.23 25.60
CA PRO A 260 7.01 -13.61 26.91
C PRO A 260 7.33 -14.62 28.02
N ARG A 261 7.59 -15.89 27.68
CA ARG A 261 7.99 -16.96 28.60
C ARG A 261 9.21 -17.68 28.04
N VAL A 262 10.34 -17.53 28.71
CA VAL A 262 11.66 -18.03 28.30
C VAL A 262 12.27 -18.91 29.39
N VAL A 263 13.39 -19.58 29.10
CA VAL A 263 14.15 -20.38 30.07
C VAL A 263 15.39 -19.61 30.53
N GLN A 264 15.85 -19.89 31.75
CA GLN A 264 17.07 -19.31 32.30
C GLN A 264 18.27 -19.53 31.35
N GLY A 265 18.89 -18.42 30.92
CA GLY A 265 19.99 -18.39 29.96
C GLY A 265 19.59 -17.96 28.55
N ASP A 266 18.30 -17.90 28.21
CA ASP A 266 17.83 -17.42 26.91
C ASP A 266 18.18 -15.95 26.68
N ALA A 267 18.43 -15.58 25.42
CA ALA A 267 18.50 -14.19 24.99
C ALA A 267 17.09 -13.62 24.81
N VAL A 268 16.87 -12.42 25.34
CA VAL A 268 15.61 -11.68 25.25
C VAL A 268 15.87 -10.37 24.53
N PHE A 269 15.26 -10.24 23.36
CA PHE A 269 15.27 -8.99 22.59
C PHE A 269 14.07 -8.15 22.97
N LEU A 270 14.26 -6.83 23.03
CA LEU A 270 13.23 -5.84 23.24
C LEU A 270 13.08 -5.00 21.96
N ASP A 271 11.85 -4.58 21.67
CA ASP A 271 11.56 -3.62 20.61
C ASP A 271 10.74 -2.47 21.20
N GLY A 272 11.22 -1.26 20.94
CA GLY A 272 10.57 -0.02 21.32
C GLY A 272 9.90 0.58 20.09
N TRP A 273 8.68 1.05 20.26
CA TRP A 273 8.01 1.84 19.25
C TRP A 273 7.28 3.00 19.92
N ALA A 274 7.01 4.06 19.16
CA ALA A 274 6.06 5.07 19.59
C ALA A 274 5.14 5.51 18.44
N VAL A 275 3.93 5.92 18.83
CA VAL A 275 2.92 6.46 17.93
C VAL A 275 2.51 7.82 18.47
N ASP A 276 2.58 8.85 17.64
CA ASP A 276 2.28 10.22 18.03
C ASP A 276 0.95 10.64 17.39
N GLU A 277 -0.06 10.95 18.21
CA GLU A 277 -1.33 11.49 17.71
C GLU A 277 -1.21 12.93 17.20
N ASN A 278 -0.14 13.64 17.57
CA ASN A 278 0.14 15.02 17.19
C ASN A 278 0.77 15.14 15.81
N MET A 279 1.58 14.14 15.44
CA MET A 279 2.34 14.08 14.21
C MET A 279 2.06 12.77 13.45
N PRO A 280 0.81 12.53 12.99
CA PRO A 280 0.49 11.36 12.18
C PRO A 280 1.38 11.28 10.94
N SER A 281 1.61 10.06 10.43
CA SER A 281 2.35 9.83 9.18
C SER A 281 1.88 10.80 8.10
N PRO A 282 2.77 11.61 7.49
CA PRO A 282 2.37 12.59 6.49
C PRO A 282 1.54 11.96 5.37
N GLU A 283 0.27 12.36 5.26
CA GLU A 283 -0.52 12.19 4.03
C GLU A 283 0.00 13.12 2.89
N LEU A 284 1.01 13.94 3.21
CA LEU A 284 1.58 14.99 2.39
C LEU A 284 3.02 14.65 2.00
N TYR A 285 3.22 14.28 0.73
CA TYR A 285 4.51 13.92 0.12
C TYR A 285 5.09 12.56 0.61
N ASN A 286 5.99 11.87 -0.10
CA ASN A 286 7.07 12.40 -0.93
C ASN A 286 7.42 11.61 -2.21
N PRO A 287 7.27 12.23 -3.39
CA PRO A 287 8.07 11.90 -4.58
C PRO A 287 8.72 13.15 -5.23
N GLY A 288 9.10 14.15 -4.44
CA GLY A 288 9.67 15.42 -4.92
C GLY A 288 9.60 16.62 -3.96
N GLY A 289 9.63 16.38 -2.63
CA GLY A 289 9.55 17.42 -1.60
C GLY A 289 10.55 17.13 -0.47
N ASN A 290 11.09 18.15 0.19
CA ASN A 290 12.47 18.06 0.70
C ASN A 290 12.71 17.41 2.07
N GLU A 291 11.71 16.76 2.67
CA GLU A 291 11.77 16.35 4.09
C GLU A 291 11.54 14.83 4.29
N PRO A 292 12.07 14.27 5.40
CA PRO A 292 11.67 12.96 5.92
C PRO A 292 10.16 12.92 6.19
N ASP A 293 9.60 11.71 6.23
CA ASP A 293 8.38 11.49 7.00
C ASP A 293 8.71 11.35 8.49
N THR A 294 7.75 11.67 9.38
CA THR A 294 7.94 11.72 10.85
C THR A 294 8.64 10.48 11.43
N TYR A 295 8.41 9.32 10.83
CA TYR A 295 8.92 8.04 11.31
C TYR A 295 10.20 7.55 10.62
N GLY A 296 10.83 8.36 9.75
CA GLY A 296 12.13 8.03 9.13
C GLY A 296 12.10 6.96 8.03
N LYS A 297 10.92 6.52 7.57
CA LYS A 297 10.69 5.34 6.70
C LYS A 297 11.41 5.39 5.35
N ASN A 298 11.98 6.53 4.98
CA ASN A 298 12.71 6.71 3.74
C ASN A 298 14.21 6.38 3.82
N HIS A 299 14.84 6.28 5.01
CA HIS A 299 16.28 5.98 5.11
C HIS A 299 16.62 4.98 6.23
N ASP A 300 16.52 5.41 7.49
CA ASP A 300 17.13 4.73 8.63
C ASP A 300 16.11 4.22 9.65
N TRP A 301 16.51 3.16 10.34
CA TRP A 301 15.64 2.20 11.04
C TRP A 301 15.15 2.68 12.41
N GLY A 302 15.48 3.91 12.78
CA GLY A 302 15.02 4.57 13.99
C GLY A 302 13.94 5.59 13.67
N GLN A 303 12.86 5.62 14.45
CA GLN A 303 11.91 6.73 14.39
C GLN A 303 12.58 7.98 14.98
N SER A 304 13.35 8.70 14.15
CA SER A 304 14.35 9.68 14.60
C SER A 304 13.79 10.96 15.22
N GLN A 305 12.48 11.20 15.10
CA GLN A 305 11.78 12.26 15.83
C GLN A 305 11.59 11.89 17.32
N PHE A 306 11.60 10.60 17.69
CA PHE A 306 11.54 10.17 19.08
C PHE A 306 12.92 10.01 19.74
N SER A 307 13.00 10.26 21.05
CA SER A 307 14.13 9.83 21.90
C SER A 307 13.69 8.80 22.95
N TRP A 308 14.57 7.82 23.22
CA TRP A 308 14.25 6.58 23.95
C TRP A 308 14.97 6.50 25.30
N GLU A 309 14.31 5.97 26.33
CA GLU A 309 14.98 5.51 27.56
C GLU A 309 14.40 4.17 28.04
N TRP A 310 15.25 3.14 28.11
CA TRP A 310 14.91 1.84 28.68
C TRP A 310 15.43 1.65 30.11
N ARG A 311 14.56 1.07 30.95
CA ARG A 311 14.85 0.60 32.31
C ARG A 311 14.48 -0.88 32.43
N LEU A 312 15.32 -1.69 33.09
CA LEU A 312 15.09 -3.13 33.28
C LEU A 312 15.15 -3.49 34.77
N GLU A 313 14.12 -4.17 35.27
CA GLU A 313 14.05 -4.62 36.66
C GLU A 313 13.79 -6.13 36.72
N HIS A 314 14.53 -6.86 37.55
CA HIS A 314 14.29 -8.26 37.85
C HIS A 314 13.48 -8.39 39.14
N ILE A 315 12.50 -9.29 39.14
CA ILE A 315 11.62 -9.64 40.25
C ILE A 315 11.86 -11.12 40.56
N ASP A 316 12.38 -11.40 41.76
CA ASP A 316 12.66 -12.77 42.19
C ASP A 316 11.39 -13.57 42.55
N GLU A 317 11.54 -14.87 42.79
CA GLU A 317 10.43 -15.78 43.16
C GLU A 317 9.72 -15.39 44.48
N THR A 318 10.30 -14.49 45.29
CA THR A 318 9.69 -13.96 46.52
C THR A 318 9.10 -12.55 46.36
N GLY A 319 9.27 -11.93 45.19
CA GLY A 319 8.74 -10.61 44.85
C GLY A 319 9.69 -9.43 45.06
N ASN A 320 10.97 -9.66 45.43
CA ASN A 320 11.92 -8.56 45.56
C ASN A 320 12.29 -8.01 44.18
N ARG A 321 12.26 -6.68 44.02
CA ARG A 321 12.58 -5.99 42.77
C ARG A 321 13.98 -5.38 42.82
N THR A 322 14.81 -5.71 41.82
CA THR A 322 16.19 -5.23 41.67
C THR A 322 16.36 -4.52 40.33
N ASP A 323 16.94 -3.32 40.31
CA ASP A 323 17.30 -2.66 39.05
C ASP A 323 18.49 -3.38 38.40
N VAL A 324 18.28 -3.85 37.18
CA VAL A 324 19.25 -4.60 36.38
C VAL A 324 19.43 -3.97 35.00
N THR A 325 19.15 -2.66 34.86
CA THR A 325 19.27 -1.91 33.59
C THR A 325 20.68 -1.95 32.99
N ALA A 326 21.71 -2.30 33.79
CA ALA A 326 23.07 -2.56 33.31
C ALA A 326 23.24 -3.90 32.55
N GLN A 327 22.21 -4.77 32.51
CA GLN A 327 22.20 -6.00 31.70
C GLN A 327 21.72 -5.76 30.25
N LEU A 328 21.20 -4.57 29.94
CA LEU A 328 20.85 -4.18 28.58
C LEU A 328 22.11 -4.00 27.73
N MET A 329 22.09 -4.61 26.55
CA MET A 329 23.11 -4.52 25.51
C MET A 329 22.47 -3.93 24.25
N PRO A 330 23.21 -3.14 23.45
CA PRO A 330 22.68 -2.60 22.21
C PRO A 330 22.71 -3.67 21.11
N GLN A 331 21.75 -3.62 20.17
CA GLN A 331 22.03 -4.11 18.82
C GLN A 331 23.01 -3.14 18.15
N THR A 332 24.10 -3.65 17.58
CA THR A 332 25.22 -2.88 17.01
C THR A 332 25.88 -3.69 15.89
N PRO A 333 26.61 -3.08 14.93
CA PRO A 333 27.18 -1.73 14.95
C PRO A 333 26.21 -0.58 14.70
N VAL A 334 26.61 0.61 15.17
CA VAL A 334 26.14 1.89 14.63
C VAL A 334 26.57 1.98 13.17
N SER A 335 25.73 2.52 12.28
CA SER A 335 26.12 2.81 10.90
C SER A 335 27.32 3.77 10.88
N ALA A 336 28.30 3.50 10.01
CA ALA A 336 29.64 4.10 10.12
C ALA A 336 29.72 5.62 9.84
N GLY A 337 28.60 6.25 9.47
CA GLY A 337 28.50 7.69 9.22
C GLY A 337 28.25 8.56 10.47
N ALA A 338 27.79 8.00 11.60
CA ALA A 338 27.50 8.77 12.82
C ALA A 338 28.75 9.16 13.64
N ALA A 339 29.88 9.38 12.97
CA ALA A 339 31.22 9.45 13.57
C ALA A 339 31.64 10.82 14.14
N ASP A 340 30.75 11.82 14.11
CA ASP A 340 31.01 13.20 14.58
C ASP A 340 30.30 13.56 15.91
N ASP A 341 29.47 12.66 16.46
CA ASP A 341 28.94 12.82 17.82
C ASP A 341 29.88 12.21 18.86
N THR A 342 30.40 13.03 19.77
CA THR A 342 31.49 12.66 20.67
C THR A 342 31.09 11.75 21.84
N ASP A 343 29.79 11.49 22.01
CA ASP A 343 29.22 10.73 23.13
C ASP A 343 29.17 9.20 22.91
N ALA A 344 30.03 8.66 22.05
CA ALA A 344 30.34 7.22 21.96
C ALA A 344 31.03 6.63 23.22
N ALA A 345 30.94 7.33 24.36
CA ALA A 345 31.47 6.93 25.66
C ALA A 345 30.43 6.11 26.45
N ASN A 346 30.76 4.83 26.70
CA ASN A 346 29.98 3.82 27.44
C ASN A 346 28.86 3.11 26.63
N PRO A 347 29.05 1.84 26.20
CA PRO A 347 28.02 1.09 25.47
C PRO A 347 26.76 0.78 26.30
N MET A 348 26.79 0.87 27.64
CA MET A 348 25.58 0.79 28.47
C MET A 348 24.68 2.03 28.33
N ALA A 349 25.21 3.18 27.91
CA ALA A 349 24.40 4.36 27.62
C ALA A 349 23.66 4.15 26.28
N ALA A 350 24.39 3.78 25.23
CA ALA A 350 23.85 3.43 23.93
C ALA A 350 22.81 2.30 23.98
N ALA A 351 22.94 1.33 24.90
CA ALA A 351 21.93 0.31 25.13
C ALA A 351 20.59 0.87 25.65
N ARG A 352 20.62 1.88 26.53
CA ARG A 352 19.41 2.46 27.12
C ARG A 352 18.66 3.37 26.17
N THR A 353 19.38 4.06 25.30
CA THR A 353 18.84 4.98 24.28
C THR A 353 18.60 4.32 22.93
N SER A 354 18.92 3.02 22.79
CA SER A 354 18.58 2.23 21.61
C SER A 354 17.08 1.94 21.57
N GLN A 355 16.49 2.02 20.37
CA GLN A 355 15.14 1.52 20.12
C GLN A 355 15.03 0.00 20.29
N ARG A 356 16.12 -0.76 20.08
CA ARG A 356 16.16 -2.24 20.07
C ARG A 356 17.28 -2.83 20.94
N PRO A 357 17.20 -2.72 22.29
CA PRO A 357 18.15 -3.37 23.18
C PRO A 357 17.79 -4.84 23.44
N TRP A 358 18.70 -5.58 24.07
CA TRP A 358 18.51 -6.97 24.44
C TRP A 358 19.28 -7.33 25.72
N PHE A 359 18.92 -8.45 26.36
CA PHE A 359 19.60 -8.95 27.56
C PHE A 359 19.59 -10.49 27.61
N ILE A 360 20.33 -11.08 28.56
CA ILE A 360 20.27 -12.51 28.88
C ILE A 360 19.41 -12.73 30.13
N ALA A 361 18.42 -13.62 30.04
CA ALA A 361 17.53 -14.03 31.13
C ALA A 361 18.27 -14.88 32.18
N SER A 362 19.22 -14.27 32.89
CA SER A 362 20.21 -14.97 33.73
C SER A 362 19.66 -15.61 35.01
N GLN A 363 18.47 -15.23 35.47
CA GLN A 363 17.85 -15.74 36.71
C GLN A 363 16.36 -16.07 36.52
N PRO A 364 15.81 -17.09 37.20
CA PRO A 364 14.36 -17.35 37.23
C PRO A 364 13.58 -16.19 37.87
N GLY A 365 12.27 -16.14 37.60
CA GLY A 365 11.37 -15.10 38.13
C GLY A 365 10.70 -14.31 37.00
N SER A 366 10.60 -12.99 37.15
CA SER A 366 10.12 -12.10 36.07
C SER A 366 11.06 -10.93 35.83
N TYR A 367 11.30 -10.56 34.58
CA TYR A 367 11.94 -9.29 34.20
C TYR A 367 10.86 -8.33 33.69
N VAL A 368 10.90 -7.08 34.14
CA VAL A 368 10.05 -6.00 33.65
C VAL A 368 10.94 -5.00 32.93
N ALA A 369 10.72 -4.82 31.63
CA ALA A 369 11.37 -3.80 30.83
C ALA A 369 10.39 -2.64 30.64
N THR A 370 10.75 -1.46 31.15
CA THR A 370 10.00 -0.21 31.00
C THR A 370 10.68 0.65 29.94
N LEU A 371 9.89 1.13 28.99
CA LEU A 371 10.30 2.10 27.99
C LEU A 371 9.65 3.45 28.30
N THR A 372 10.42 4.52 28.24
CA THR A 372 9.96 5.91 28.11
C THR A 372 10.30 6.40 26.71
N VAL A 373 9.40 7.17 26.08
CA VAL A 373 9.64 7.80 24.78
C VAL A 373 9.21 9.27 24.83
N CYS A 374 10.05 10.16 24.28
CA CYS A 374 9.79 11.59 24.15
C CYS A 374 9.58 11.96 22.68
N ASP A 375 8.56 12.77 22.37
CA ASP A 375 8.18 13.23 21.01
C ASP A 375 9.16 14.25 20.38
N ASN A 376 9.99 14.89 21.21
CA ASN A 376 10.81 16.04 20.86
C ASN A 376 10.04 17.17 20.12
N ASP A 377 8.79 17.43 20.53
CA ASP A 377 7.82 18.35 19.91
C ASP A 377 8.43 19.65 19.35
N PRO A 378 8.26 19.95 18.05
CA PRO A 378 8.86 21.11 17.40
C PRO A 378 8.14 22.43 17.72
N HIS A 379 6.98 22.39 18.39
CA HIS A 379 6.17 23.57 18.72
C HIS A 379 6.44 24.13 20.13
N GLY A 380 7.15 23.39 20.98
CA GLY A 380 7.97 23.93 22.07
C GLY A 380 7.84 23.27 23.45
N GLN A 381 6.96 22.28 23.62
CA GLN A 381 6.91 21.48 24.87
C GLN A 381 6.80 19.99 24.56
N ALA A 382 7.97 19.36 24.53
CA ALA A 382 8.09 17.93 24.35
C ALA A 382 7.44 17.15 25.51
N ALA A 383 6.69 16.11 25.19
CA ALA A 383 5.95 15.27 26.11
C ALA A 383 6.42 13.81 26.04
N THR A 384 6.19 13.06 27.12
CA THR A 384 6.75 11.71 27.30
C THR A 384 5.69 10.66 27.61
N GLY A 385 5.62 9.63 26.79
CA GLY A 385 4.89 8.40 27.09
C GLY A 385 5.76 7.36 27.80
N SER A 386 5.12 6.39 28.44
CA SER A 386 5.82 5.18 28.91
C SER A 386 4.97 3.92 28.81
N ALA A 387 5.64 2.79 28.62
CA ALA A 387 5.05 1.46 28.52
C ALA A 387 5.93 0.43 29.24
N SER A 388 5.43 -0.78 29.47
CA SER A 388 6.25 -1.85 30.05
C SER A 388 5.81 -3.23 29.58
N VAL A 389 6.80 -4.10 29.35
CA VAL A 389 6.62 -5.51 29.01
C VAL A 389 7.23 -6.40 30.10
N THR A 390 6.62 -7.56 30.35
CA THR A 390 7.07 -8.51 31.38
C THR A 390 7.42 -9.86 30.75
N VAL A 391 8.59 -10.38 31.08
CA VAL A 391 9.11 -11.68 30.68
C VAL A 391 9.12 -12.60 31.88
N THR A 392 8.46 -13.76 31.81
CA THR A 392 8.61 -14.83 32.81
C THR A 392 9.80 -15.72 32.44
N VAL A 393 10.70 -15.96 33.38
CA VAL A 393 11.87 -16.83 33.20
C VAL A 393 11.69 -18.10 34.02
N LEU A 394 11.59 -19.24 33.33
CA LEU A 394 11.42 -20.56 33.92
C LEU A 394 12.77 -21.24 34.17
N ARG A 395 12.79 -22.14 35.17
CA ARG A 395 13.91 -23.05 35.40
C ARG A 395 13.90 -24.17 34.34
N PRO A 396 15.05 -24.63 33.82
CA PRO A 396 15.11 -25.64 32.77
C PRO A 396 14.31 -26.91 33.08
N GLU A 397 14.38 -27.41 34.31
CA GLU A 397 13.75 -28.66 34.76
C GLU A 397 12.22 -28.62 34.84
N ALA A 398 11.59 -27.45 34.72
CA ALA A 398 10.14 -27.26 34.84
C ALA A 398 9.49 -26.64 33.58
N ALA A 399 10.26 -26.44 32.52
CA ALA A 399 9.83 -25.68 31.35
C ALA A 399 9.25 -26.57 30.23
N TYR A 400 10.05 -27.53 29.75
CA TYR A 400 9.75 -28.31 28.54
C TYR A 400 9.13 -29.68 28.84
N VAL A 401 8.28 -30.17 27.94
CA VAL A 401 7.80 -31.56 27.93
C VAL A 401 8.70 -32.42 27.06
N GLU A 402 8.99 -33.65 27.50
CA GLU A 402 9.86 -34.60 26.77
C GLU A 402 9.14 -35.36 25.65
N ASP A 403 7.81 -35.46 25.71
CA ASP A 403 6.96 -36.22 24.78
C ASP A 403 5.93 -35.31 24.09
N GLU A 404 6.26 -34.88 22.88
CA GLU A 404 5.41 -33.99 22.08
C GLU A 404 4.20 -34.69 21.46
N SER A 405 4.11 -36.04 21.52
CA SER A 405 2.88 -36.74 21.12
C SER A 405 1.67 -36.36 21.97
N GLN A 406 1.89 -35.68 23.10
CA GLN A 406 0.84 -35.10 23.95
C GLN A 406 0.19 -33.88 23.30
N CYS A 407 0.95 -33.08 22.54
CA CYS A 407 0.42 -31.94 21.78
C CYS A 407 -0.46 -32.41 20.61
N ALA A 408 -0.05 -33.47 19.90
CA ALA A 408 -0.82 -34.07 18.80
C ALA A 408 -2.25 -34.49 19.20
N ARG A 409 -2.48 -34.85 20.48
CA ARG A 409 -3.81 -35.24 21.01
C ARG A 409 -4.81 -34.08 21.07
N CYS A 410 -4.34 -32.83 21.03
CA CYS A 410 -5.17 -31.63 21.10
C CYS A 410 -5.04 -30.73 19.86
N HIS A 411 -4.01 -30.93 19.03
CA HIS A 411 -3.69 -30.08 17.88
C HIS A 411 -3.54 -30.89 16.57
N ALA A 412 -4.30 -31.98 16.43
CA ALA A 412 -4.19 -32.92 15.31
C ALA A 412 -4.29 -32.25 13.93
N ASP A 413 -5.14 -31.23 13.77
CA ASP A 413 -5.35 -30.53 12.50
C ASP A 413 -4.14 -29.68 12.07
N ASN A 414 -3.30 -29.26 13.01
CA ASN A 414 -2.09 -28.44 12.80
C ASN A 414 -0.80 -29.22 13.09
N TRP A 415 -0.86 -30.55 13.21
CA TRP A 415 0.29 -31.38 13.57
C TRP A 415 1.16 -31.67 12.33
N PRO A 416 2.40 -31.13 12.23
CA PRO A 416 3.24 -31.36 11.06
C PRO A 416 3.61 -32.84 10.96
N ALA A 417 3.22 -33.47 9.85
CA ALA A 417 3.54 -34.86 9.57
C ALA A 417 5.04 -35.01 9.26
N THR A 418 5.81 -35.30 10.33
CA THR A 418 7.28 -35.34 10.40
C THR A 418 7.95 -33.96 10.33
N GLY A 419 9.01 -33.80 11.12
CA GLY A 419 9.81 -32.58 11.28
C GLY A 419 10.75 -32.76 12.48
N GLY A 420 11.99 -32.26 12.39
CA GLY A 420 13.01 -32.43 13.43
C GLY A 420 13.01 -31.37 14.53
N MET A 421 12.01 -30.48 14.55
CA MET A 421 11.90 -29.35 15.47
C MET A 421 10.74 -29.53 16.44
N SER A 422 10.94 -29.05 17.66
CA SER A 422 9.91 -29.04 18.70
C SER A 422 8.86 -27.95 18.46
N CYS A 423 7.58 -28.25 18.72
CA CYS A 423 6.54 -27.22 18.87
C CYS A 423 6.95 -26.15 19.90
N GLN A 424 7.73 -26.55 20.92
CA GLN A 424 8.12 -25.70 22.04
C GLN A 424 9.25 -24.71 21.72
N TRP A 425 9.98 -24.91 20.61
CA TRP A 425 11.03 -23.97 20.20
C TRP A 425 10.41 -22.67 19.67
N CYS A 426 9.32 -22.77 18.92
CA CYS A 426 8.54 -21.64 18.43
C CYS A 426 7.57 -21.11 19.49
N HIS A 427 6.71 -21.97 20.04
CA HIS A 427 5.60 -21.57 20.91
C HIS A 427 6.00 -21.31 22.39
N GLY A 428 7.23 -21.64 22.76
CA GLY A 428 7.72 -21.58 24.14
C GLY A 428 7.41 -22.85 24.94
N PRO A 429 7.84 -22.90 26.21
CA PRO A 429 7.85 -24.15 26.98
C PRO A 429 6.44 -24.63 27.36
N ALA A 430 6.08 -25.86 26.98
CA ALA A 430 4.69 -26.32 27.01
C ALA A 430 4.25 -26.98 28.33
N GLY A 431 5.15 -27.18 29.30
CA GLY A 431 4.81 -27.81 30.60
C GLY A 431 3.62 -27.15 31.29
N PRO A 432 3.68 -25.84 31.59
CA PRO A 432 2.58 -25.09 32.18
C PRO A 432 1.29 -25.11 31.35
N HIS A 433 1.39 -25.27 30.03
CA HIS A 433 0.21 -25.37 29.15
C HIS A 433 -0.48 -26.73 29.24
N LEU A 434 0.23 -27.83 29.43
CA LEU A 434 -0.41 -29.14 29.68
C LEU A 434 -1.10 -29.19 31.05
N GLU A 435 -0.52 -28.53 32.06
CA GLU A 435 -1.11 -28.43 33.41
C GLU A 435 -2.33 -27.49 33.48
N ALA A 436 -2.36 -26.44 32.64
CA ALA A 436 -3.41 -25.43 32.63
C ALA A 436 -4.81 -26.01 32.32
N LYS A 437 -5.80 -25.61 33.12
CA LYS A 437 -7.19 -26.08 33.02
C LYS A 437 -8.09 -25.01 32.40
N GLY A 438 -8.70 -25.36 31.27
CA GLY A 438 -9.58 -24.48 30.50
C GLY A 438 -8.83 -23.53 29.55
N ASP A 439 -9.50 -23.18 28.46
CA ASP A 439 -8.88 -22.58 27.27
C ASP A 439 -8.18 -21.25 27.55
N GLN A 440 -8.73 -20.41 28.44
CA GLN A 440 -8.13 -19.13 28.79
C GLN A 440 -6.79 -19.29 29.53
N ALA A 441 -6.69 -20.25 30.45
CA ALA A 441 -5.44 -20.56 31.16
C ALA A 441 -4.42 -21.24 30.23
N LYS A 442 -4.88 -22.04 29.27
CA LYS A 442 -4.05 -22.62 28.21
C LYS A 442 -3.50 -21.58 27.24
N ARG A 443 -4.28 -20.54 26.89
CA ARG A 443 -3.85 -19.42 26.04
C ARG A 443 -2.89 -18.44 26.71
N SER A 444 -2.79 -18.40 28.04
CA SER A 444 -1.84 -17.55 28.77
C SER A 444 -0.54 -18.26 29.17
N THR A 445 -0.44 -19.58 28.94
CA THR A 445 0.71 -20.42 29.31
C THR A 445 1.61 -20.79 28.15
N ILE A 446 1.14 -20.67 26.89
CA ILE A 446 1.93 -20.88 25.67
C ILE A 446 1.72 -19.72 24.69
N GLY A 447 2.73 -19.38 23.89
CA GLY A 447 2.67 -18.25 22.95
C GLY A 447 2.28 -18.65 21.53
N VAL A 448 1.50 -17.80 20.87
CA VAL A 448 1.47 -17.71 19.40
C VAL A 448 2.01 -16.33 19.07
N SER A 449 3.04 -16.26 18.23
CA SER A 449 3.68 -15.02 17.81
C SER A 449 3.98 -15.11 16.33
N TYR A 450 3.70 -14.03 15.60
CA TYR A 450 4.12 -13.88 14.21
C TYR A 450 5.51 -13.21 14.10
N SER A 451 6.10 -12.81 15.23
CA SER A 451 7.33 -12.01 15.30
C SER A 451 8.52 -12.76 14.70
N PRO A 452 9.35 -12.10 13.84
CA PRO A 452 10.43 -12.77 13.11
C PRO A 452 11.54 -13.31 14.03
N SER A 453 11.66 -12.77 15.25
CA SER A 453 12.59 -13.29 16.27
C SER A 453 12.30 -14.73 16.70
N THR A 454 11.07 -15.21 16.51
CA THR A 454 10.67 -16.60 16.76
C THR A 454 11.51 -17.55 15.92
N CYS A 455 11.83 -17.15 14.68
CA CYS A 455 12.73 -17.84 13.77
C CYS A 455 14.21 -17.56 14.09
N ALA A 456 14.53 -16.34 14.52
CA ALA A 456 15.90 -15.87 14.78
C ALA A 456 16.70 -16.71 15.79
N LYS A 457 16.03 -17.44 16.69
CA LYS A 457 16.70 -18.41 17.59
C LYS A 457 17.64 -19.35 16.84
N CYS A 458 17.26 -19.75 15.62
CA CYS A 458 18.05 -20.60 14.73
C CYS A 458 18.50 -19.85 13.46
N HIS A 459 17.62 -19.02 12.88
CA HIS A 459 17.85 -18.27 11.64
C HIS A 459 18.45 -16.89 11.90
N GLN A 460 19.59 -16.84 12.62
CA GLN A 460 20.21 -15.58 13.06
C GLN A 460 20.63 -14.69 11.88
N ALA A 461 21.23 -15.29 10.84
CA ALA A 461 21.63 -14.56 9.63
C ALA A 461 20.43 -13.99 8.86
N GLN A 462 19.42 -14.81 8.57
CA GLN A 462 18.23 -14.37 7.84
C GLN A 462 17.40 -13.35 8.64
N HIS A 463 17.42 -13.42 9.98
CA HIS A 463 16.82 -12.39 10.82
C HIS A 463 17.63 -11.07 10.80
N GLN A 464 18.96 -11.13 10.79
CA GLN A 464 19.80 -9.95 10.64
C GLN A 464 19.56 -9.30 9.27
N GLU A 465 19.57 -10.07 8.19
CA GLU A 465 19.16 -9.62 6.84
C GLU A 465 17.74 -9.00 6.86
N TRP A 466 16.76 -9.68 7.45
CA TRP A 466 15.38 -9.17 7.53
C TRP A 466 15.28 -7.87 8.32
N SER A 467 16.05 -7.70 9.40
CA SER A 467 16.10 -6.46 10.19
C SER A 467 16.67 -5.25 9.43
N LEU A 468 17.28 -5.50 8.25
CA LEU A 468 17.73 -4.48 7.29
C LEU A 468 16.76 -4.32 6.10
N SER A 469 15.68 -5.11 6.05
CA SER A 469 14.63 -5.07 5.03
C SER A 469 13.56 -4.05 5.37
N ARG A 470 13.14 -3.24 4.40
CA ARG A 470 12.04 -2.25 4.56
C ARG A 470 10.69 -2.90 4.90
N HIS A 471 10.58 -4.21 4.74
CA HIS A 471 9.41 -4.99 5.15
C HIS A 471 9.36 -5.25 6.66
N SER A 472 10.47 -5.13 7.39
CA SER A 472 10.53 -5.32 8.85
C SER A 472 10.01 -4.16 9.70
N ASP A 473 9.54 -3.08 9.06
CA ASP A 473 8.81 -2.01 9.73
C ASP A 473 7.50 -2.56 10.33
N GLY A 474 7.38 -2.48 11.66
CA GLY A 474 6.23 -2.97 12.41
C GLY A 474 4.97 -2.14 12.18
N TYR A 475 5.09 -0.88 11.75
CA TYR A 475 4.00 0.08 11.60
C TYR A 475 4.15 0.90 10.32
N ALA A 476 3.96 0.21 9.18
CA ALA A 476 3.72 0.88 7.91
C ALA A 476 2.63 1.98 8.04
N PHE A 477 1.63 1.79 8.91
CA PHE A 477 0.61 2.76 9.30
C PHE A 477 0.24 2.63 10.79
N GLY A 478 -0.20 3.73 11.40
CA GLY A 478 -0.83 3.71 12.72
C GLY A 478 -2.33 3.38 12.66
N ASP A 479 -2.86 2.70 13.68
CA ASP A 479 -4.31 2.45 13.88
C ASP A 479 -5.15 3.74 14.00
N LEU A 480 -4.49 4.87 14.24
CA LEU A 480 -5.05 6.22 14.33
C LEU A 480 -5.13 6.92 12.96
N GLU A 481 -4.32 6.50 12.00
CA GLU A 481 -4.15 7.14 10.69
C GLU A 481 -5.14 6.58 9.65
N ILE A 482 -5.46 5.28 9.73
CA ILE A 482 -6.32 4.60 8.76
C ILE A 482 -7.67 4.22 9.39
N ALA A 483 -8.74 4.78 8.84
CA ALA A 483 -10.11 4.41 9.21
C ALA A 483 -10.32 2.88 9.08
N ARG A 484 -10.77 2.22 10.16
CA ARG A 484 -10.89 0.76 10.30
C ARG A 484 -11.45 -0.02 9.08
N PRO A 485 -12.47 0.44 8.32
CA PRO A 485 -12.90 -0.25 7.10
C PRO A 485 -11.82 -0.44 6.04
N LEU A 486 -10.85 0.49 5.98
CA LEU A 486 -9.73 0.51 5.05
C LEU A 486 -8.51 -0.25 5.60
N MET A 487 -8.30 -0.19 6.91
CA MET A 487 -7.25 -0.97 7.59
C MET A 487 -7.41 -2.48 7.34
N LEU A 488 -8.64 -2.98 7.16
CA LEU A 488 -8.90 -4.37 6.76
C LEU A 488 -8.28 -4.76 5.40
N ASN A 489 -8.14 -3.81 4.47
CA ASN A 489 -7.47 -4.08 3.19
C ASN A 489 -5.95 -4.02 3.37
N CYS A 490 -5.44 -3.00 4.07
CA CYS A 490 -4.01 -2.86 4.40
C CYS A 490 -3.48 -4.07 5.20
N ALA A 491 -4.33 -4.66 6.05
CA ALA A 491 -4.05 -5.86 6.82
C ALA A 491 -3.65 -7.06 5.95
N LYS A 492 -4.17 -7.17 4.72
CA LYS A 492 -3.79 -8.25 3.79
C LYS A 492 -2.29 -8.23 3.48
N CYS A 493 -1.70 -7.06 3.29
CA CYS A 493 -0.31 -6.94 2.81
C CYS A 493 0.70 -6.65 3.93
N HIS A 494 0.32 -5.84 4.92
CA HIS A 494 1.26 -5.28 5.90
C HIS A 494 1.31 -6.03 7.24
N TYR A 495 0.42 -7.00 7.48
CA TYR A 495 0.36 -7.76 8.73
C TYR A 495 0.32 -9.28 8.44
N PRO A 496 1.12 -10.10 9.14
CA PRO A 496 1.35 -11.52 8.79
C PRO A 496 0.10 -12.38 8.99
N GLU A 497 -0.71 -12.11 10.03
CA GLU A 497 -1.99 -12.79 10.25
C GLU A 497 -3.04 -12.44 9.19
N GLY A 498 -3.03 -11.19 8.72
CA GLY A 498 -3.92 -10.73 7.65
C GLY A 498 -3.52 -11.33 6.30
N PHE A 499 -2.22 -11.39 5.99
CA PHE A 499 -1.69 -12.07 4.81
C PHE A 499 -2.04 -13.56 4.80
N ALA A 500 -1.74 -14.28 5.88
CA ALA A 500 -2.07 -15.71 6.00
C ALA A 500 -3.59 -15.95 5.90
N THR A 501 -4.41 -15.15 6.59
CA THR A 501 -5.87 -15.19 6.48
C THR A 501 -6.34 -15.00 5.03
N ALA A 502 -5.76 -14.02 4.31
CA ALA A 502 -6.16 -13.68 2.95
C ALA A 502 -5.77 -14.77 1.94
N ILE A 503 -4.55 -15.30 2.00
CA ILE A 503 -4.12 -16.43 1.15
C ILE A 503 -5.00 -17.66 1.38
N ASP A 504 -5.30 -17.99 2.63
CA ASP A 504 -6.18 -19.12 2.93
C ASP A 504 -7.63 -18.88 2.50
N GLN A 505 -8.11 -17.62 2.51
CA GLN A 505 -9.43 -17.27 2.01
C GLN A 505 -9.48 -17.36 0.48
N ALA A 506 -8.52 -16.77 -0.23
CA ALA A 506 -8.35 -16.87 -1.67
C ALA A 506 -8.40 -18.33 -2.16
N ARG A 507 -7.63 -19.21 -1.49
CA ARG A 507 -7.62 -20.66 -1.74
C ARG A 507 -8.97 -21.35 -1.51
N ARG A 508 -9.67 -21.03 -0.41
CA ARG A 508 -10.98 -21.63 -0.09
C ARG A 508 -12.10 -21.16 -1.02
N GLU A 509 -12.03 -19.93 -1.50
CA GLU A 509 -13.08 -19.28 -2.29
C GLU A 509 -12.82 -19.39 -3.82
N GLY A 510 -11.60 -19.74 -4.22
CA GLY A 510 -11.21 -19.89 -5.64
C GLY A 510 -11.00 -18.55 -6.35
N VAL A 511 -10.57 -17.53 -5.61
CA VAL A 511 -10.38 -16.13 -6.08
C VAL A 511 -8.93 -15.69 -5.92
N SER A 512 -8.54 -14.60 -6.57
CA SER A 512 -7.21 -13.99 -6.37
C SER A 512 -7.08 -13.32 -4.99
N PHE A 513 -5.84 -13.11 -4.55
CA PHE A 513 -5.56 -12.38 -3.29
C PHE A 513 -6.12 -10.94 -3.31
N GLY A 514 -6.09 -10.27 -4.47
CA GLY A 514 -6.70 -8.95 -4.66
C GLY A 514 -8.20 -8.92 -4.38
N GLU A 515 -8.93 -9.93 -4.89
CA GLU A 515 -10.39 -10.07 -4.74
C GLU A 515 -10.86 -10.40 -3.31
N VAL A 516 -9.98 -10.84 -2.40
CA VAL A 516 -10.35 -11.17 -1.02
C VAL A 516 -10.86 -9.93 -0.28
N GLU A 517 -12.11 -9.98 0.19
CA GLU A 517 -12.72 -8.97 1.05
C GLU A 517 -12.99 -9.52 2.46
N PHE A 518 -12.48 -8.84 3.50
CA PHE A 518 -12.81 -9.15 4.90
C PHE A 518 -14.19 -8.60 5.27
N LYS A 519 -15.24 -9.28 4.80
CA LYS A 519 -16.65 -8.97 5.07
C LYS A 519 -17.43 -10.19 5.56
N ARG A 520 -18.42 -9.96 6.41
CA ARG A 520 -19.40 -10.96 6.87
C ARG A 520 -20.83 -10.43 6.78
N PRO A 521 -21.85 -11.28 6.65
CA PRO A 521 -23.24 -10.83 6.67
C PRO A 521 -23.62 -10.33 8.07
N LEU A 522 -24.27 -9.16 8.15
CA LEU A 522 -24.64 -8.52 9.42
C LEU A 522 -25.62 -9.36 10.27
N PHE A 523 -26.39 -10.22 9.59
CA PHE A 523 -27.26 -11.26 10.13
C PHE A 523 -27.44 -12.33 9.03
N PRO A 524 -27.88 -13.57 9.32
CA PRO A 524 -28.02 -14.62 8.30
C PRO A 524 -28.89 -14.17 7.11
N GLY A 525 -28.33 -14.21 5.90
CA GLY A 525 -28.98 -13.72 4.67
C GLY A 525 -29.09 -12.19 4.53
N GLY A 526 -28.47 -11.43 5.45
CA GLY A 526 -28.41 -9.97 5.42
C GLY A 526 -27.31 -9.40 4.52
N PRO A 527 -27.19 -8.07 4.44
CA PRO A 527 -26.13 -7.42 3.67
C PRO A 527 -24.75 -7.70 4.29
N MET A 528 -23.74 -7.81 3.41
CA MET A 528 -22.34 -7.92 3.81
C MET A 528 -21.85 -6.61 4.43
N PHE A 529 -21.06 -6.72 5.49
CA PHE A 529 -20.46 -5.61 6.23
C PHE A 529 -19.03 -5.97 6.64
N PHE A 530 -18.19 -4.98 6.88
CA PHE A 530 -16.78 -5.16 7.28
C PHE A 530 -16.63 -6.06 8.51
N ASP A 531 -15.78 -7.09 8.40
CA ASP A 531 -15.47 -7.95 9.55
C ASP A 531 -14.32 -7.36 10.37
N TYR A 532 -14.64 -6.50 11.32
CA TYR A 532 -13.66 -5.92 12.24
C TYR A 532 -13.00 -6.93 13.19
N SER A 533 -13.38 -8.21 13.20
CA SER A 533 -12.59 -9.28 13.86
C SER A 533 -11.44 -9.82 12.99
N LYS A 534 -11.25 -9.24 11.79
CA LYS A 534 -10.06 -9.39 10.93
C LYS A 534 -9.18 -8.14 10.89
N LEU A 535 -9.42 -7.16 11.77
CA LEU A 535 -8.43 -6.11 12.03
C LEU A 535 -7.18 -6.75 12.67
N PRO A 536 -5.98 -6.22 12.41
CA PRO A 536 -4.79 -6.61 13.18
C PRO A 536 -5.00 -6.29 14.67
N ALA A 537 -4.21 -6.92 15.53
CA ALA A 537 -4.10 -6.47 16.91
C ALA A 537 -3.63 -5.00 16.94
N TYR A 538 -4.21 -4.20 17.83
CA TYR A 538 -3.65 -2.89 18.17
C TYR A 538 -2.23 -3.12 18.67
N HIS A 539 -1.25 -2.50 18.01
CA HIS A 539 0.18 -2.83 18.16
C HIS A 539 0.54 -4.27 17.73
N GLY A 540 0.10 -4.67 16.54
CA GLY A 540 0.49 -5.91 15.87
C GLY A 540 1.92 -5.90 15.31
N GLU A 541 2.39 -7.06 14.83
CA GLU A 541 3.65 -7.19 14.08
C GLU A 541 3.43 -6.76 12.61
N GLY A 542 4.43 -6.09 12.02
CA GLY A 542 4.49 -5.85 10.57
C GLY A 542 4.91 -7.09 9.80
N VAL A 543 5.30 -6.94 8.53
CA VAL A 543 5.67 -8.09 7.68
C VAL A 543 6.84 -8.86 8.31
N ALA A 544 6.69 -10.17 8.37
CA ALA A 544 7.59 -11.06 9.10
C ALA A 544 7.82 -12.37 8.33
N CYS A 545 8.72 -13.22 8.85
CA CYS A 545 9.00 -14.54 8.27
C CYS A 545 7.73 -15.36 7.98
N LEU A 546 6.71 -15.25 8.86
CA LEU A 546 5.45 -15.98 8.74
C LEU A 546 4.43 -15.36 7.75
N SER A 547 4.70 -14.18 7.19
CA SER A 547 4.01 -13.69 6.00
C SER A 547 4.39 -14.55 4.79
N CYS A 548 5.68 -14.78 4.56
CA CYS A 548 6.16 -15.51 3.39
C CYS A 548 6.17 -17.03 3.58
N HIS A 549 6.47 -17.53 4.78
CA HIS A 549 6.58 -18.96 5.09
C HIS A 549 5.43 -19.46 5.99
N ASP A 550 5.13 -20.75 5.87
CA ASP A 550 4.26 -21.47 6.81
C ASP A 550 5.04 -22.48 7.64
N SER A 551 5.17 -22.20 8.95
CA SER A 551 5.84 -23.09 9.90
C SER A 551 5.11 -24.41 10.17
N HIS A 552 3.89 -24.59 9.65
CA HIS A 552 3.10 -25.81 9.77
C HIS A 552 2.99 -26.61 8.46
N ALA A 553 3.70 -26.18 7.40
CA ALA A 553 3.79 -26.94 6.17
C ALA A 553 4.42 -28.34 6.42
N PRO A 554 3.92 -29.41 5.77
CA PRO A 554 4.47 -30.75 5.95
C PRO A 554 5.88 -30.87 5.36
N ALA A 555 6.79 -31.58 6.04
CA ALA A 555 8.24 -31.59 5.75
C ALA A 555 8.67 -31.90 4.32
N ALA A 556 7.81 -32.50 3.49
CA ALA A 556 8.05 -32.66 2.05
C ALA A 556 8.16 -31.33 1.27
N ALA A 557 7.90 -30.18 1.90
CA ALA A 557 8.16 -28.83 1.38
C ALA A 557 9.57 -28.29 1.67
N HIS A 558 10.38 -28.98 2.50
CA HIS A 558 11.62 -28.45 3.07
C HIS A 558 12.90 -29.21 2.63
N THR A 559 12.83 -30.03 1.58
CA THR A 559 13.99 -30.79 1.05
C THR A 559 14.20 -30.50 -0.43
N ALA A 560 15.43 -30.11 -0.82
CA ALA A 560 15.76 -29.74 -2.20
C ALA A 560 15.50 -30.84 -3.25
N ASP A 561 15.54 -32.12 -2.86
CA ASP A 561 15.23 -33.26 -3.74
C ASP A 561 13.72 -33.38 -4.10
N ALA A 562 12.85 -32.51 -3.58
CA ALA A 562 11.39 -32.58 -3.76
C ALA A 562 10.84 -31.84 -4.99
N ALA A 563 11.70 -31.41 -5.94
CA ALA A 563 11.35 -30.63 -7.14
C ALA A 563 10.35 -31.30 -8.14
N ALA A 564 9.78 -32.46 -7.81
CA ALA A 564 8.66 -33.06 -8.52
C ALA A 564 7.33 -32.66 -7.85
N ALA A 565 6.67 -31.63 -8.40
CA ALA A 565 5.44 -31.03 -7.88
C ALA A 565 4.31 -32.07 -7.64
N SER A 566 4.22 -32.56 -6.41
CA SER A 566 3.15 -33.45 -5.95
C SER A 566 2.05 -32.63 -5.30
N THR A 567 0.84 -32.69 -5.84
CA THR A 567 -0.35 -32.14 -5.16
C THR A 567 -0.60 -32.84 -3.83
N THR A 568 -1.22 -32.11 -2.92
CA THR A 568 -1.90 -32.64 -1.71
C THR A 568 -3.22 -33.34 -2.08
N ALA A 569 -3.93 -33.86 -1.08
CA ALA A 569 -5.27 -34.42 -1.24
C ALA A 569 -6.38 -33.36 -1.43
N ASP A 570 -6.11 -32.08 -1.11
CA ASP A 570 -7.02 -30.95 -1.37
C ASP A 570 -6.78 -30.25 -2.72
N GLY A 571 -5.69 -30.58 -3.42
CA GLY A 571 -5.35 -30.06 -4.74
C GLY A 571 -4.33 -28.91 -4.74
N SER A 572 -3.88 -28.43 -3.58
CA SER A 572 -2.80 -27.43 -3.51
C SER A 572 -1.44 -28.00 -3.99
N ARG A 573 -0.63 -27.12 -4.61
CA ARG A 573 0.78 -27.40 -4.92
C ARG A 573 1.60 -27.46 -3.63
N ARG A 574 2.59 -28.35 -3.58
CA ARG A 574 3.72 -28.20 -2.65
C ARG A 574 4.63 -27.10 -3.17
N LEU A 575 5.06 -26.23 -2.27
CA LEU A 575 5.88 -25.05 -2.53
C LEU A 575 7.23 -25.24 -1.82
N GLU A 576 8.30 -24.72 -2.41
CA GLU A 576 9.65 -24.85 -1.86
C GLU A 576 9.81 -24.05 -0.56
N ALA A 577 10.73 -24.50 0.32
CA ALA A 577 11.05 -23.89 1.60
C ALA A 577 9.85 -23.59 2.53
N GLY A 578 8.71 -24.25 2.32
CA GLY A 578 7.47 -23.98 3.05
C GLY A 578 6.86 -22.60 2.75
N LEU A 579 7.07 -22.03 1.56
CA LEU A 579 6.46 -20.75 1.16
C LEU A 579 4.92 -20.83 1.12
N ARG A 580 4.27 -19.69 1.38
CA ARG A 580 2.80 -19.56 1.34
C ARG A 580 2.23 -19.50 -0.08
N VAL A 581 3.00 -19.05 -1.08
CA VAL A 581 2.56 -18.84 -2.47
C VAL A 581 3.68 -19.28 -3.44
N ASP A 582 3.35 -19.60 -4.69
CA ASP A 582 4.37 -19.88 -5.71
C ASP A 582 5.37 -18.70 -5.84
N PRO A 583 6.69 -18.95 -5.97
CA PRO A 583 7.73 -17.89 -6.01
C PRO A 583 7.43 -16.71 -6.94
N ALA A 584 6.92 -16.98 -8.15
CA ALA A 584 6.55 -15.96 -9.14
C ALA A 584 5.43 -15.01 -8.67
N GLU A 585 4.53 -15.49 -7.81
CA GLU A 585 3.33 -14.79 -7.35
C GLU A 585 3.52 -14.13 -5.98
N LEU A 586 4.39 -14.69 -5.12
CA LEU A 586 4.55 -14.29 -3.71
C LEU A 586 4.79 -12.79 -3.50
N CYS A 587 5.72 -12.20 -4.24
CA CYS A 587 5.96 -10.75 -4.15
C CYS A 587 4.82 -9.97 -4.83
N GLY A 588 4.26 -10.52 -5.90
CA GLY A 588 3.13 -9.96 -6.64
C GLY A 588 1.91 -9.73 -5.75
N THR A 589 1.55 -10.65 -4.84
CA THR A 589 0.33 -10.52 -4.03
C THR A 589 0.21 -9.19 -3.28
N CYS A 590 1.33 -8.59 -2.86
CA CYS A 590 1.35 -7.26 -2.24
C CYS A 590 1.72 -6.13 -3.22
N HIS A 591 2.63 -6.40 -4.16
CA HIS A 591 3.22 -5.40 -5.08
C HIS A 591 2.55 -5.36 -6.48
N GLU A 592 1.39 -6.00 -6.64
CA GLU A 592 0.50 -5.93 -7.82
C GLU A 592 -0.45 -4.72 -7.77
N GLU A 593 -0.54 -4.01 -6.64
CA GLU A 593 -1.39 -2.83 -6.52
C GLU A 593 -0.84 -1.57 -7.21
N LYS A 594 -1.79 -0.67 -7.53
CA LYS A 594 -1.85 0.08 -8.79
C LYS A 594 -0.68 1.00 -9.15
N TRP A 595 0.23 1.34 -8.25
CA TRP A 595 1.20 2.42 -8.51
C TRP A 595 2.64 2.10 -8.13
N GLN A 596 2.93 0.88 -7.70
CA GLN A 596 4.22 0.51 -7.12
C GLN A 596 5.14 -0.24 -8.09
N ASN A 597 4.61 -0.71 -9.23
CA ASN A 597 5.32 -1.72 -10.01
C ASN A 597 4.96 -1.72 -11.51
N VAL A 598 5.97 -1.64 -12.37
CA VAL A 598 5.88 -1.71 -13.84
C VAL A 598 6.07 -3.17 -14.34
N LEU A 599 6.34 -4.14 -13.46
CA LEU A 599 6.50 -5.57 -13.82
C LEU A 599 5.24 -6.26 -14.37
N LEU A 600 4.05 -5.73 -14.09
CA LEU A 600 2.83 -6.52 -13.99
C LEU A 600 2.26 -7.02 -15.33
N ASN A 601 1.72 -8.24 -15.30
CA ASN A 601 1.08 -8.91 -16.45
C ASN A 601 -0.30 -8.32 -16.84
N GLY A 602 -0.82 -7.36 -16.06
CA GLY A 602 -2.08 -6.67 -16.33
C GLY A 602 -1.86 -5.34 -17.07
N THR A 603 -2.75 -5.03 -18.01
CA THR A 603 -2.73 -3.75 -18.73
C THR A 603 -3.02 -2.56 -17.82
N ALA A 604 -2.70 -1.36 -18.29
CA ALA A 604 -3.10 -0.10 -17.67
C ALA A 604 -4.62 -0.05 -17.40
N ALA A 605 -5.44 -0.67 -18.26
CA ALA A 605 -6.88 -0.72 -18.10
C ALA A 605 -7.38 -1.73 -17.05
N GLN A 606 -6.67 -2.86 -16.87
CA GLN A 606 -7.02 -3.91 -15.91
C GLN A 606 -6.60 -3.53 -14.49
N VAL A 607 -5.35 -3.10 -14.31
CA VAL A 607 -4.85 -2.69 -12.99
C VAL A 607 -5.30 -1.25 -12.68
N GLY A 608 -5.45 -0.39 -13.68
CA GLY A 608 -5.69 1.05 -13.47
C GLY A 608 -4.43 1.77 -13.02
N SER A 609 -3.25 1.35 -13.50
CA SER A 609 -1.92 1.70 -12.99
C SER A 609 -1.14 2.73 -13.82
N ALA A 610 -1.52 2.87 -15.08
CA ALA A 610 -0.93 3.76 -16.06
C ALA A 610 -2.04 4.36 -16.94
N TYR A 611 -1.66 5.20 -17.88
CA TYR A 611 -2.51 5.62 -18.99
C TYR A 611 -1.85 5.22 -20.31
N GLU A 612 -2.37 4.15 -20.93
CA GLU A 612 -2.06 3.76 -22.32
C GLU A 612 -2.87 4.68 -23.26
N TYR A 613 -2.18 5.44 -24.14
CA TYR A 613 -2.82 6.41 -25.03
C TYR A 613 -3.57 5.70 -26.19
N PRO A 614 -4.83 6.06 -26.51
CA PRO A 614 -5.61 5.41 -27.55
C PRO A 614 -4.92 5.41 -28.92
N GLY A 615 -4.83 4.23 -29.55
CA GLY A 615 -4.19 4.04 -30.86
C GLY A 615 -2.67 3.83 -30.80
N HIS A 616 -2.06 3.79 -29.61
CA HIS A 616 -0.64 3.47 -29.42
C HIS A 616 -0.51 1.99 -28.96
N GLU A 617 0.41 1.23 -29.56
CA GLU A 617 0.75 -0.10 -29.07
C GLU A 617 1.79 -0.02 -27.94
N TYR A 618 1.64 -0.88 -26.93
CA TYR A 618 2.48 -0.91 -25.73
C TYR A 618 3.20 -2.28 -25.56
N PRO A 619 4.52 -2.30 -25.30
CA PRO A 619 5.26 -3.54 -25.04
C PRO A 619 4.76 -4.27 -23.79
N ARG A 620 4.20 -5.48 -23.96
CA ARG A 620 3.73 -6.34 -22.85
C ARG A 620 4.67 -7.50 -22.51
N PHE A 621 5.76 -7.66 -23.26
CA PHE A 621 6.78 -8.65 -22.92
C PHE A 621 7.78 -8.05 -21.92
N ASN A 622 8.01 -8.76 -20.82
CA ASN A 622 8.98 -8.40 -19.80
C ASN A 622 10.03 -9.53 -19.68
N PRO A 623 11.32 -9.29 -19.98
CA PRO A 623 12.36 -10.33 -19.89
C PRO A 623 12.66 -10.78 -18.45
N HIS A 624 12.26 -10.00 -17.44
CA HIS A 624 12.48 -10.31 -16.02
C HIS A 624 11.26 -10.97 -15.35
N SER A 625 10.14 -11.13 -16.08
CA SER A 625 8.96 -11.87 -15.60
C SER A 625 9.17 -13.39 -15.75
N THR A 626 10.09 -13.95 -14.95
CA THR A 626 10.43 -15.38 -14.92
C THR A 626 9.56 -16.17 -13.92
N SER A 627 9.79 -17.48 -13.80
CA SER A 627 9.20 -18.31 -12.73
C SER A 627 9.70 -17.99 -11.32
N GLU A 628 10.76 -17.21 -11.20
CA GLU A 628 11.30 -16.69 -9.93
C GLU A 628 10.95 -15.21 -9.75
N SER A 629 10.65 -14.49 -10.84
CA SER A 629 10.13 -13.12 -10.83
C SER A 629 11.02 -12.19 -9.97
N CYS A 630 10.45 -11.49 -8.99
CA CYS A 630 11.18 -10.61 -8.08
C CYS A 630 12.32 -11.31 -7.30
N ILE A 631 12.18 -12.60 -6.98
CA ILE A 631 13.11 -13.36 -6.13
C ILE A 631 14.48 -13.51 -6.83
N LEU A 632 14.48 -13.70 -8.16
CA LEU A 632 15.69 -13.77 -9.00
C LEU A 632 16.64 -12.58 -8.79
N CYS A 633 16.09 -11.38 -8.63
CA CYS A 633 16.86 -10.16 -8.45
C CYS A 633 17.04 -9.78 -6.98
N HIS A 634 15.98 -9.84 -6.18
CA HIS A 634 15.99 -9.27 -4.82
C HIS A 634 16.47 -10.24 -3.73
N MET A 635 16.50 -11.55 -4.01
CA MET A 635 16.72 -12.61 -3.01
C MET A 635 17.80 -13.64 -3.39
N ASN A 636 18.62 -13.36 -4.41
CA ASN A 636 19.80 -14.19 -4.68
C ASN A 636 20.76 -14.20 -3.48
N ASP A 637 21.63 -15.20 -3.42
CA ASP A 637 22.88 -15.07 -2.67
C ASP A 637 23.76 -14.04 -3.41
N ALA A 638 24.27 -13.06 -2.67
CA ALA A 638 25.20 -12.03 -3.15
C ALA A 638 26.51 -12.02 -2.35
N GLY A 639 26.76 -13.06 -1.54
CA GLY A 639 27.91 -13.16 -0.64
C GLY A 639 27.94 -12.12 0.49
N ARG A 640 26.84 -11.40 0.72
CA ARG A 640 26.70 -10.28 1.68
C ARG A 640 25.39 -10.38 2.46
N SER A 641 25.38 -9.86 3.70
CA SER A 641 24.22 -9.90 4.61
C SER A 641 23.43 -8.58 4.69
N ASP A 642 23.84 -7.57 3.92
CA ASP A 642 23.31 -6.21 3.85
C ASP A 642 22.75 -5.85 2.45
N LEU A 643 22.79 -6.83 1.53
CA LEU A 643 22.30 -6.82 0.16
C LEU A 643 21.64 -8.15 -0.17
N ALA A 644 20.70 -8.15 -1.12
CA ALA A 644 19.96 -9.34 -1.57
C ALA A 644 19.35 -10.16 -0.40
N GLY A 645 19.24 -11.49 -0.54
CA GLY A 645 18.73 -12.38 0.52
C GLY A 645 17.41 -11.88 1.14
N HIS A 646 17.32 -11.90 2.47
CA HIS A 646 16.14 -11.40 3.19
C HIS A 646 16.11 -9.88 3.35
N THR A 647 17.18 -9.16 2.96
CA THR A 647 17.18 -7.68 2.96
C THR A 647 16.29 -7.11 1.85
N MET A 648 16.08 -7.87 0.77
CA MET A 648 15.42 -7.44 -0.47
C MET A 648 16.12 -6.27 -1.21
N ARG A 649 17.33 -5.87 -0.78
CA ARG A 649 18.03 -4.67 -1.27
C ARG A 649 18.85 -4.96 -2.53
N MET A 650 18.63 -4.16 -3.58
CA MET A 650 19.53 -4.11 -4.74
C MET A 650 20.75 -3.20 -4.55
N ARG A 651 20.64 -2.20 -3.65
CA ARG A 651 21.68 -1.21 -3.36
C ARG A 651 21.78 -0.99 -1.86
N GLU A 652 23.00 -0.84 -1.37
CA GLU A 652 23.34 -0.42 -0.01
C GLU A 652 24.28 0.77 -0.12
N ALA A 653 24.05 1.81 0.70
CA ALA A 653 24.84 3.03 0.65
C ALA A 653 26.24 2.78 1.19
N GLY A 654 27.25 3.38 0.59
CA GLY A 654 28.61 3.26 1.08
C GLY A 654 28.86 4.02 2.39
N PRO A 655 30.12 4.09 2.85
CA PRO A 655 30.50 4.75 4.09
C PRO A 655 30.06 6.23 4.24
N ASP A 656 29.67 6.92 3.17
CA ASP A 656 29.11 8.28 3.25
C ASP A 656 27.61 8.35 3.58
N GLY A 657 26.90 7.21 3.58
CA GLY A 657 25.47 7.10 3.87
C GLY A 657 24.52 7.54 2.74
N GLN A 658 25.03 7.90 1.55
CA GLN A 658 24.24 8.46 0.46
C GLN A 658 24.01 7.44 -0.66
N LEU A 659 22.81 6.81 -0.65
CA LEU A 659 22.36 5.97 -1.77
C LEU A 659 22.40 6.74 -3.10
N GLY A 660 23.32 6.39 -3.99
CA GLY A 660 23.43 6.99 -5.32
C GLY A 660 22.52 6.35 -6.38
N GLY A 661 22.86 6.59 -7.65
CA GLY A 661 22.10 6.10 -8.82
C GLY A 661 21.06 7.12 -9.30
N PHE A 662 20.02 6.66 -9.99
CA PHE A 662 18.98 7.54 -10.53
C PHE A 662 17.85 7.84 -9.55
N GLY A 663 17.18 8.98 -9.72
CA GLY A 663 16.10 9.46 -8.86
C GLY A 663 16.39 10.80 -8.19
N PRO A 664 15.39 11.43 -7.56
CA PRO A 664 15.60 12.60 -6.71
C PRO A 664 16.61 12.28 -5.59
N SER A 665 17.46 13.24 -5.25
CA SER A 665 18.40 13.15 -4.13
C SER A 665 17.67 13.00 -2.81
N TYR A 666 18.30 12.35 -1.82
CA TYR A 666 17.74 12.32 -0.46
C TYR A 666 17.78 13.72 0.13
N ALA A 667 18.95 14.22 0.50
CA ALA A 667 19.06 15.45 1.30
C ALA A 667 18.49 16.70 0.60
N ASP A 668 18.20 16.63 -0.71
CA ASP A 668 17.47 17.65 -1.45
C ASP A 668 16.82 17.05 -2.72
N PRO A 669 15.57 16.54 -2.67
CA PRO A 669 14.81 16.00 -3.80
C PRO A 669 14.58 16.94 -4.98
N SER A 670 14.89 18.24 -4.86
CA SER A 670 14.96 19.16 -6.01
C SER A 670 16.24 18.98 -6.83
N ARG A 671 17.26 18.32 -6.25
CA ARG A 671 18.49 17.87 -6.92
C ARG A 671 18.32 16.43 -7.40
N LEU A 672 19.05 16.11 -8.46
CA LEU A 672 19.19 14.73 -8.94
C LEU A 672 20.19 14.00 -8.04
N ARG A 673 20.00 12.70 -7.81
CA ARG A 673 21.12 11.84 -7.42
C ARG A 673 22.13 11.76 -8.55
N GLN A 674 23.39 11.56 -8.18
CA GLN A 674 24.45 11.12 -9.08
C GLN A 674 24.80 9.68 -8.71
N GLU A 675 25.52 8.95 -9.56
CA GLU A 675 26.07 7.65 -9.18
C GLU A 675 27.12 7.88 -8.07
N SER A 676 26.88 7.36 -6.86
CA SER A 676 27.95 7.29 -5.87
C SER A 676 28.93 6.20 -6.28
N THR A 677 30.20 6.41 -5.96
CA THR A 677 31.30 5.48 -6.27
C THR A 677 31.61 4.49 -5.16
N ASP A 678 30.93 4.60 -4.01
CA ASP A 678 31.08 3.71 -2.85
C ASP A 678 29.84 2.84 -2.55
N ASP A 679 28.72 3.07 -3.24
CA ASP A 679 27.52 2.22 -3.20
C ASP A 679 27.87 0.75 -3.48
N ALA A 680 27.32 -0.15 -2.67
CA ALA A 680 27.36 -1.58 -2.94
C ALA A 680 26.14 -2.00 -3.78
N LEU A 681 26.37 -2.73 -4.88
CA LEU A 681 25.35 -3.09 -5.85
C LEU A 681 25.23 -4.61 -6.02
N ASN A 682 24.01 -5.14 -5.89
CA ASN A 682 23.68 -6.53 -6.19
C ASN A 682 23.56 -6.77 -7.71
N ILE A 683 24.70 -6.84 -8.39
CA ILE A 683 24.77 -7.00 -9.86
C ILE A 683 24.77 -8.47 -10.29
N GLU A 684 25.00 -9.42 -9.37
CA GLU A 684 25.16 -10.85 -9.68
C GLU A 684 24.00 -11.46 -10.51
N PRO A 685 22.71 -11.18 -10.23
CA PRO A 685 21.60 -11.62 -11.08
C PRO A 685 21.71 -11.14 -12.53
N CYS A 686 22.19 -9.91 -12.74
CA CYS A 686 22.32 -9.30 -14.06
C CYS A 686 23.39 -9.98 -14.91
N LEU A 687 24.48 -10.47 -14.31
CA LEU A 687 25.64 -11.01 -15.04
C LEU A 687 25.31 -12.23 -15.92
N THR A 688 24.27 -12.99 -15.58
CA THR A 688 23.78 -14.13 -16.36
C THR A 688 23.33 -13.72 -17.78
N CYS A 689 22.75 -12.53 -17.92
CA CYS A 689 22.26 -11.98 -19.20
C CYS A 689 23.10 -10.80 -19.72
N HIS A 690 23.84 -10.13 -18.84
CA HIS A 690 24.60 -8.91 -19.08
C HIS A 690 26.01 -9.06 -18.47
N PRO A 691 26.89 -9.88 -19.06
CA PRO A 691 28.17 -10.28 -18.44
C PRO A 691 29.16 -9.12 -18.22
N ASP A 692 28.99 -8.01 -18.94
CA ASP A 692 29.81 -6.79 -18.80
C ASP A 692 29.19 -5.75 -17.84
N ALA A 693 28.10 -6.08 -17.11
CA ALA A 693 27.42 -5.14 -16.23
C ALA A 693 28.30 -4.75 -15.01
N GLN A 694 28.49 -3.44 -14.82
CA GLN A 694 29.22 -2.86 -13.69
C GLN A 694 28.35 -1.90 -12.86
N THR A 695 27.20 -1.49 -13.38
CA THR A 695 26.15 -0.77 -12.65
C THR A 695 24.78 -1.24 -13.15
N PHE A 696 23.72 -0.81 -12.47
CA PHE A 696 22.35 -1.04 -12.90
C PHE A 696 21.94 -0.23 -14.15
N ASN A 697 22.76 0.73 -14.60
CA ASN A 697 22.53 1.53 -15.80
C ASN A 697 22.97 0.81 -17.09
N ILE A 698 22.54 -0.45 -17.24
CA ILE A 698 22.97 -1.33 -18.33
C ILE A 698 22.63 -0.69 -19.68
N ASN A 699 23.64 -0.43 -20.50
CA ASN A 699 23.55 0.28 -21.78
C ASN A 699 22.86 1.68 -21.72
N GLY A 700 22.86 2.35 -20.57
CA GLY A 700 22.19 3.65 -20.38
C GLY A 700 20.67 3.56 -20.16
N ALA A 701 20.12 2.37 -19.89
CA ALA A 701 18.69 2.15 -19.77
C ALA A 701 18.02 2.98 -18.65
N GLN A 702 18.58 2.97 -17.44
CA GLN A 702 18.05 3.76 -16.32
C GLN A 702 18.19 5.25 -16.58
N GLU A 703 19.32 5.68 -17.14
CA GLU A 703 19.54 7.09 -17.51
C GLU A 703 18.49 7.56 -18.52
N ARG A 704 18.20 6.76 -19.56
CA ARG A 704 17.21 7.11 -20.59
C ARG A 704 15.80 7.25 -20.02
N VAL A 705 15.39 6.34 -19.14
CA VAL A 705 14.08 6.42 -18.46
C VAL A 705 14.03 7.61 -17.51
N TYR A 706 15.11 7.88 -16.77
CA TYR A 706 15.20 9.02 -15.86
C TYR A 706 15.17 10.38 -16.61
N GLN A 707 15.90 10.52 -17.70
CA GLN A 707 15.85 11.70 -18.58
C GLN A 707 14.43 12.00 -19.06
N LEU A 708 13.71 10.97 -19.53
CA LEU A 708 12.31 11.09 -19.95
C LEU A 708 11.39 11.49 -18.78
N TRP A 709 11.57 10.88 -17.61
CA TRP A 709 10.79 11.20 -16.41
C TRP A 709 11.01 12.65 -15.96
N THR A 710 12.26 13.12 -15.92
CA THR A 710 12.59 14.51 -15.61
C THR A 710 12.03 15.49 -16.64
N GLU A 711 12.09 15.18 -17.94
CA GLU A 711 11.51 16.03 -18.99
C GLU A 711 9.99 16.15 -18.82
N LEU A 712 9.30 15.03 -18.58
CA LEU A 712 7.87 15.01 -18.34
C LEU A 712 7.48 15.82 -17.08
N GLY A 713 8.23 15.68 -16.00
CA GLY A 713 8.02 16.46 -14.77
C GLY A 713 8.18 17.96 -14.99
N GLN A 714 9.18 18.38 -15.79
CA GLN A 714 9.38 19.79 -16.15
C GLN A 714 8.22 20.33 -17.01
N LEU A 715 7.74 19.55 -17.99
CA LEU A 715 6.62 19.94 -18.84
C LEU A 715 5.30 20.06 -18.05
N LEU A 716 5.01 19.10 -17.17
CA LEU A 716 3.84 19.12 -16.29
C LEU A 716 3.89 20.30 -15.30
N ALA A 717 5.04 20.57 -14.68
CA ALA A 717 5.22 21.71 -13.79
C ALA A 717 5.08 23.04 -14.55
N ALA A 718 5.63 23.16 -15.76
CA ALA A 718 5.51 24.36 -16.59
C ALA A 718 4.06 24.64 -17.03
N ALA A 719 3.27 23.59 -17.32
CA ALA A 719 1.85 23.71 -17.59
C ALA A 719 1.03 24.14 -16.36
N ASN A 720 1.51 23.84 -15.16
CA ASN A 720 0.81 24.03 -13.87
C ASN A 720 1.49 25.09 -12.98
N GLY A 721 1.68 26.30 -13.51
CA GLY A 721 2.16 27.46 -12.75
C GLY A 721 3.59 27.35 -12.20
N GLY A 722 4.41 26.42 -12.70
CA GLY A 722 5.77 26.15 -12.23
C GLY A 722 5.88 25.10 -11.13
N LYS A 723 4.81 24.37 -10.79
CA LYS A 723 4.81 23.31 -9.76
C LYS A 723 4.01 22.08 -10.20
N LEU A 724 4.47 20.88 -9.88
CA LEU A 724 3.62 19.68 -9.97
C LEU A 724 2.48 19.76 -8.93
N PRO A 725 1.27 19.25 -9.23
CA PRO A 725 0.19 19.24 -8.26
C PRO A 725 0.53 18.40 -7.02
N GLY A 726 0.25 18.96 -5.84
CA GLY A 726 0.48 18.29 -4.57
C GLY A 726 -0.50 17.14 -4.30
N TYR A 727 -0.33 16.49 -3.15
CA TYR A 727 -1.29 15.52 -2.63
C TYR A 727 -2.41 16.25 -1.92
N ARG A 728 -3.63 15.70 -2.01
CA ARG A 728 -4.79 16.24 -1.32
C ARG A 728 -4.85 15.62 0.09
N PRO A 729 -4.59 16.38 1.17
CA PRO A 729 -4.69 15.83 2.52
C PRO A 729 -6.13 15.37 2.81
N GLY A 730 -6.27 14.31 3.60
CA GLY A 730 -7.53 13.63 3.89
C GLY A 730 -7.96 12.58 2.85
N ASP A 731 -7.32 12.51 1.68
CA ASP A 731 -7.56 11.41 0.73
C ASP A 731 -6.63 10.21 1.03
N LYS A 732 -7.12 9.31 1.90
CA LYS A 732 -6.78 7.88 2.07
C LYS A 732 -5.41 7.38 1.54
N CYS A 733 -4.56 6.90 2.45
CA CYS A 733 -3.43 6.01 2.15
C CYS A 733 -2.41 6.58 1.14
N ALA A 734 -2.12 7.89 1.24
CA ALA A 734 -1.17 8.61 0.39
C ALA A 734 0.21 7.93 0.25
N THR A 735 0.68 7.24 1.28
CA THR A 735 2.00 6.59 1.36
C THR A 735 2.17 5.40 0.43
N CYS A 736 1.12 4.61 0.17
CA CYS A 736 1.24 3.31 -0.52
C CYS A 736 0.25 3.08 -1.68
N HIS A 737 -1.00 3.53 -1.58
CA HIS A 737 -2.04 3.27 -2.60
C HIS A 737 -2.64 4.55 -3.23
N ARG A 738 -2.31 5.71 -2.65
CA ARG A 738 -2.69 7.08 -2.99
C ARG A 738 -4.18 7.38 -3.15
N GLY A 739 -4.64 8.30 -2.30
CA GLY A 739 -5.74 9.19 -2.64
C GLY A 739 -5.36 10.27 -3.65
N GLY A 740 -6.25 11.25 -3.83
CA GLY A 740 -6.18 12.21 -4.92
C GLY A 740 -4.89 13.04 -4.93
N THR A 741 -4.29 13.18 -6.11
CA THR A 741 -3.55 14.40 -6.41
C THR A 741 -4.52 15.57 -6.50
N LEU A 742 -4.06 16.77 -6.14
CA LEU A 742 -4.77 17.99 -6.51
C LEU A 742 -4.90 18.03 -8.05
N PRO A 743 -6.05 18.44 -8.60
CA PRO A 743 -6.24 18.48 -10.04
C PRO A 743 -5.33 19.55 -10.67
N PHE A 744 -4.94 19.32 -11.92
CA PHE A 744 -4.25 20.34 -12.72
C PHE A 744 -5.15 21.55 -13.01
N ASP A 745 -4.56 22.74 -12.95
CA ASP A 745 -5.21 23.97 -13.37
C ASP A 745 -5.55 23.92 -14.87
N ASN A 746 -6.82 24.18 -15.20
CA ASN A 746 -7.30 24.31 -16.59
C ASN A 746 -7.07 23.08 -17.50
N ASP A 747 -7.14 21.86 -16.96
CA ASP A 747 -7.13 20.62 -17.76
C ASP A 747 -8.56 20.07 -18.00
N PRO A 748 -9.29 20.52 -19.04
CA PRO A 748 -10.65 20.03 -19.34
C PRO A 748 -10.65 18.59 -19.87
N ASP A 749 -9.64 18.21 -20.63
CA ASP A 749 -9.58 16.95 -21.38
C ASP A 749 -8.76 15.84 -20.67
N LEU A 750 -8.24 16.12 -19.47
CA LEU A 750 -7.44 15.25 -18.58
C LEU A 750 -6.05 14.86 -19.15
N VAL A 751 -5.49 15.68 -20.03
CA VAL A 751 -4.20 15.41 -20.69
C VAL A 751 -3.04 15.46 -19.69
N LEU A 752 -3.06 16.41 -18.77
CA LEU A 752 -2.02 16.60 -17.75
C LEU A 752 -2.17 15.55 -16.64
N GLU A 753 -3.40 15.23 -16.20
CA GLU A 753 -3.62 14.20 -15.19
C GLU A 753 -3.25 12.79 -15.69
N ASN A 754 -3.60 12.45 -16.94
CA ASN A 754 -3.20 11.18 -17.56
C ASN A 754 -1.67 11.07 -17.70
N ALA A 755 -1.00 12.14 -18.13
CA ALA A 755 0.45 12.19 -18.22
C ALA A 755 1.14 12.13 -16.84
N TYR A 756 0.57 12.80 -15.84
CA TYR A 756 1.05 12.76 -14.45
C TYR A 756 0.83 11.38 -13.81
N THR A 757 -0.17 10.62 -14.25
CA THR A 757 -0.38 9.23 -13.84
C THR A 757 0.80 8.34 -14.27
N ASN A 758 1.29 8.48 -15.51
CA ASN A 758 2.50 7.78 -15.98
C ASN A 758 3.77 8.25 -15.26
N TYR A 759 3.92 9.57 -15.03
CA TYR A 759 5.02 10.13 -14.22
C TYR A 759 5.03 9.58 -12.78
N LYS A 760 3.85 9.50 -12.14
CA LYS A 760 3.65 8.94 -10.80
C LYS A 760 4.05 7.47 -10.74
N LEU A 761 3.63 6.65 -11.71
CA LEU A 761 3.98 5.22 -11.77
C LEU A 761 5.51 5.01 -11.81
N VAL A 762 6.21 5.59 -12.78
CA VAL A 762 7.66 5.34 -12.95
C VAL A 762 8.48 5.89 -11.76
N GLY A 763 8.06 7.03 -11.19
CA GLY A 763 8.73 7.60 -10.01
C GLY A 763 8.48 6.82 -8.71
N ASN A 764 7.34 6.12 -8.59
CA ASN A 764 7.02 5.27 -7.46
C ASN A 764 7.63 3.86 -7.58
N ASP A 765 7.71 3.31 -8.80
CA ASP A 765 8.33 2.02 -9.14
C ASP A 765 9.81 1.95 -8.80
N ARG A 766 10.53 3.08 -8.90
CA ARG A 766 11.92 3.28 -8.45
C ARG A 766 12.98 2.35 -9.08
N SER A 767 12.61 1.42 -9.97
CA SER A 767 13.54 0.60 -10.75
C SER A 767 14.17 1.36 -11.92
N TRP A 768 13.57 2.51 -12.28
CA TRP A 768 13.92 3.32 -13.47
C TRP A 768 13.93 2.49 -14.76
N GLY A 769 12.95 1.59 -14.89
CA GLY A 769 12.75 0.76 -16.09
C GLY A 769 13.48 -0.57 -16.08
N ILE A 770 14.20 -0.95 -15.02
CA ILE A 770 14.70 -2.33 -14.90
C ILE A 770 13.54 -3.33 -14.85
N HIS A 771 12.43 -2.96 -14.22
CA HIS A 771 11.23 -3.79 -14.20
C HIS A 771 10.66 -4.03 -15.62
N ASN A 772 10.49 -2.99 -16.43
CA ASN A 772 10.08 -3.13 -17.84
C ASN A 772 10.47 -1.88 -18.64
N TYR A 773 11.63 -1.94 -19.31
CA TYR A 773 12.26 -0.78 -19.94
C TYR A 773 11.45 -0.24 -21.12
N ASP A 774 11.08 -1.09 -22.07
CA ASP A 774 10.41 -0.66 -23.30
C ASP A 774 9.03 -0.07 -23.01
N TYR A 775 8.29 -0.62 -22.04
CA TYR A 775 7.01 -0.07 -21.60
C TYR A 775 7.15 1.26 -20.86
N ALA A 776 8.12 1.39 -19.95
CA ALA A 776 8.40 2.65 -19.25
C ALA A 776 8.83 3.77 -20.22
N VAL A 777 9.71 3.47 -21.18
CA VAL A 777 10.10 4.40 -22.25
C VAL A 777 8.90 4.81 -23.10
N LYS A 778 8.02 3.85 -23.45
CA LYS A 778 6.84 4.11 -24.28
C LYS A 778 5.84 5.03 -23.58
N LEU A 779 5.44 4.69 -22.34
CA LEU A 779 4.52 5.51 -21.53
C LEU A 779 5.00 6.95 -21.37
N LEU A 780 6.28 7.14 -21.00
CA LEU A 780 6.83 8.48 -20.80
C LEU A 780 6.92 9.26 -22.12
N THR A 781 7.30 8.60 -23.23
CA THR A 781 7.39 9.25 -24.55
C THR A 781 6.02 9.74 -25.02
N ASP A 782 4.99 8.90 -24.96
CA ASP A 782 3.63 9.29 -25.36
C ASP A 782 3.08 10.41 -24.46
N SER A 783 3.36 10.36 -23.15
CA SER A 783 2.98 11.42 -22.21
C SER A 783 3.67 12.76 -22.51
N ILE A 784 4.96 12.75 -22.87
CA ILE A 784 5.69 13.95 -23.31
C ILE A 784 5.08 14.51 -24.60
N GLU A 785 4.76 13.66 -25.58
CA GLU A 785 4.12 14.10 -26.83
C GLU A 785 2.73 14.69 -26.59
N ALA A 786 1.92 14.08 -25.72
CA ALA A 786 0.60 14.58 -25.35
C ALA A 786 0.65 15.94 -24.62
N VAL A 787 1.55 16.11 -23.64
CA VAL A 787 1.71 17.39 -22.91
C VAL A 787 2.28 18.47 -23.84
N ARG A 788 3.21 18.14 -24.74
CA ARG A 788 3.71 19.07 -25.77
C ARG A 788 2.61 19.48 -26.77
N ALA A 789 1.71 18.57 -27.13
CA ALA A 789 0.57 18.88 -28.00
C ALA A 789 -0.45 19.80 -27.30
N PHE A 790 -0.72 19.56 -26.01
CA PHE A 790 -1.57 20.41 -25.16
C PHE A 790 -0.97 21.82 -24.98
N ALA A 791 0.35 21.91 -24.77
CA ALA A 791 1.09 23.17 -24.63
C ALA A 791 1.42 23.85 -25.99
N GLY A 792 0.90 23.34 -27.11
CA GLY A 792 1.13 23.89 -28.44
C GLY A 792 0.58 25.32 -28.60
N PRO A 793 1.08 26.10 -29.58
CA PRO A 793 0.62 27.48 -29.78
C PRO A 793 -0.88 27.51 -30.09
N ALA A 794 -1.64 28.24 -29.26
CA ALA A 794 -3.10 28.26 -29.27
C ALA A 794 -3.70 28.78 -30.60
N GLY A 795 -3.88 27.86 -31.54
CA GLY A 795 -4.38 28.09 -32.90
C GLY A 795 -5.87 28.40 -32.97
N THR A 796 -6.27 29.56 -32.46
CA THR A 796 -7.54 30.26 -32.76
C THR A 796 -8.82 29.41 -32.70
N GLY A 797 -9.43 29.29 -31.50
CA GLY A 797 -10.88 29.07 -31.41
C GLY A 797 -11.39 27.97 -30.47
N ARG A 798 -11.25 28.15 -29.16
CA ARG A 798 -12.23 27.68 -28.17
C ARG A 798 -12.48 28.80 -27.13
N GLN A 799 -13.57 29.54 -27.36
CA GLN A 799 -14.34 30.28 -26.35
C GLN A 799 -15.74 29.66 -26.31
#